data_AF-A0A9E3VHU1-F1
#
_entry.id   AF-A0A9E3VHU1-F1
#
_cell.length_a   1.000
_cell.length_b   1.000
_cell.length_c   1.000
_cell.angle_alpha   90.00
_cell.angle_beta   90.00
_cell.angle_gamma   90.00
#
_symmetry.space_group_name_H-M   'P 1'
#
loop_
_entity.id
_entity.type
_entity.pdbx_description
1 polymer ?
#
loop_
_entity_poly.entity_id
_entity_poly.type
_entity_poly.pdbx_seq_one_letter_code
_entity_poly.pdbx_strand_id
1 'polypeptide(L)'
;MKGTSTLSRITISNFSKPNNMRNISMLRAACLSMLFVVITLCGFTSSLFAEANYVYHEATTNFTGCGSDNYRSVLTPNSSQSLTIAWKIEYQFYTTNTVVYYTTDGSTPSGAFGVGSGTTQVIAGSYSCTFGGGPITDVAKATIPAQRPGTVVKYIVSAWHSGGGDEIFANGPGAPCSCGTPTNNSSLATVFSYTVANANNVDVYSSGGTTYASYSTLAAAITAINGGTHTGTITAYVLNGYTETAPATGLSLTATGTLGNPITFKKTLASGANPIINAGVGTATPTSAAPDGIFRLNGSDYVTIDGFTFTDGNTTNPATMEFGVGLFKGSAGNGCLNNTIQNCTFNMQRVNNASSTSPMVEGSVGILVINSIATAATTSLTPTNGGTDATNGTNSGNKFYSNTINGGNYGIALSGYAATLGVGPSPVATTFLGDLNNDIGGSSASTGNTILNYGGGGTSSPAAGIRANNQWSINISYNTINNNNGSGVNHATTFRGIYAQAGTSANATINNNTVTLQSGASTSAATAIDNGIGSTAASNTININNNNVNCGYTTATSGVFTAISNSSSAATVNINNNKITGTAANSLAGTGTHVMIETGSPTTVNTNGNKIYSLSRSGASGSWRGIKTTSPTNWTCNADTIDGLSWTAGTSTGGIDAIYSFSSAVNVTITNCVIRNLSTPTTGTITGINEFGVSGLKTFQSNQIYNFSTTAGGAGGATFRGISESTGSTNDFSNNQIYSLNSTGTTGGTGGTIVGITVSSGTTNNIYKNKIYDLSSNSTTPAVTGINIGGGTTNNIYNNLIGDLRATAANAANIIIGLNLSSGTTNNAYYNTIYLNATSTGALFSTSGIMMSTTPTTTL
;
A
#
# COMPACT_ATOMS: atom_id res chain seq x y z
N MET A 1 11.80 -30.07 39.36
CA MET A 1 11.59 -31.38 38.70
C MET A 1 11.98 -31.18 37.24
N LYS A 2 13.23 -31.50 36.82
CA LYS A 2 13.73 -32.83 36.37
C LYS A 2 12.75 -33.50 35.39
N GLY A 3 13.08 -33.89 34.16
CA GLY A 3 14.39 -34.01 33.48
C GLY A 3 14.20 -34.25 31.97
N THR A 4 15.26 -33.97 31.18
CA THR A 4 16.11 -34.96 30.45
C THR A 4 15.58 -35.34 29.06
N SER A 5 16.15 -34.80 27.96
CA SER A 5 17.36 -35.26 27.20
C SER A 5 17.15 -36.62 26.53
N THR A 6 17.33 -36.81 25.22
CA THR A 6 18.64 -37.01 24.54
C THR A 6 18.46 -36.98 23.00
N LEU A 7 19.25 -36.24 22.20
CA LEU A 7 20.65 -36.46 21.74
C LEU A 7 20.81 -37.53 20.65
N SER A 8 21.25 -37.12 19.46
CA SER A 8 22.46 -37.71 18.82
C SER A 8 23.00 -36.80 17.70
N ARG A 9 24.16 -36.19 17.95
CA ARG A 9 25.11 -35.73 16.92
C ARG A 9 26.43 -36.42 17.25
N ILE A 10 26.96 -37.16 16.29
CA ILE A 10 28.08 -38.09 16.46
C ILE A 10 29.44 -37.35 16.41
N THR A 11 30.11 -37.50 17.55
CA THR A 11 31.52 -37.48 17.99
C THR A 11 32.61 -37.85 16.98
N ILE A 12 33.82 -37.25 17.11
CA ILE A 12 35.18 -37.86 17.31
C ILE A 12 36.11 -36.74 17.85
N SER A 13 36.23 -36.54 19.17
CA SER A 13 37.25 -37.02 20.14
C SER A 13 38.52 -36.14 20.28
N ASN A 14 38.65 -35.49 21.45
CA ASN A 14 39.86 -34.84 21.94
C ASN A 14 40.72 -35.85 22.72
N PHE A 15 42.00 -35.95 22.35
CA PHE A 15 43.03 -36.56 23.19
C PHE A 15 43.46 -35.56 24.26
N SER A 16 43.32 -35.96 25.53
CA SER A 16 43.96 -35.30 26.68
C SER A 16 45.24 -36.05 27.04
N LYS A 17 46.31 -35.33 27.35
CA LYS A 17 47.48 -35.85 28.08
C LYS A 17 47.72 -35.01 29.33
N PRO A 18 47.96 -35.64 30.49
CA PRO A 18 48.25 -35.00 31.77
C PRO A 18 49.77 -35.04 32.12
N ASN A 19 50.11 -34.30 33.18
CA ASN A 19 51.22 -34.50 34.12
C ASN A 19 52.68 -34.34 33.66
N ASN A 20 53.27 -33.23 34.13
CA ASN A 20 54.52 -33.11 34.90
C ASN A 20 55.49 -32.09 34.31
N MET A 21 55.51 -30.88 34.89
CA MET A 21 56.66 -30.51 35.71
C MET A 21 56.23 -29.47 36.75
N ARG A 22 56.44 -29.86 38.01
CA ARG A 22 56.26 -29.08 39.22
C ARG A 22 57.34 -27.99 39.34
N ASN A 23 57.01 -27.02 40.20
CA ASN A 23 57.87 -26.01 40.81
C ASN A 23 58.13 -24.84 39.85
N ILE A 24 57.85 -23.58 40.21
CA ILE A 24 58.41 -22.93 41.39
C ILE A 24 57.44 -21.81 41.80
N SER A 25 56.66 -22.08 42.83
CA SER A 25 56.07 -21.06 43.71
C SER A 25 56.86 -21.03 45.02
N MET A 26 58.17 -20.93 44.95
CA MET A 26 59.06 -20.67 46.08
C MET A 26 60.38 -20.18 45.51
N LEU A 27 60.47 -18.89 45.22
CA LEU A 27 61.69 -18.09 45.32
C LEU A 27 61.34 -16.60 45.23
N ARG A 28 60.20 -16.21 45.82
CA ARG A 28 59.94 -14.81 46.16
C ARG A 28 60.66 -14.56 47.48
N ALA A 29 61.62 -13.64 47.47
CA ALA A 29 62.42 -13.18 48.60
C ALA A 29 63.57 -14.10 49.07
N ALA A 30 64.62 -14.27 48.24
CA ALA A 30 66.02 -14.43 48.68
C ALA A 30 67.05 -14.55 47.52
N CYS A 31 66.86 -13.86 46.38
CA CYS A 31 67.91 -13.77 45.35
C CYS A 31 67.94 -12.37 44.70
N LEU A 32 67.94 -11.35 45.57
CA LEU A 32 67.93 -9.93 45.24
C LEU A 32 69.32 -9.28 45.41
N SER A 33 70.42 -10.04 45.47
CA SER A 33 71.74 -9.44 45.80
C SER A 33 73.01 -10.12 45.26
N MET A 34 72.96 -11.05 44.30
CA MET A 34 74.20 -11.65 43.77
C MET A 34 74.19 -12.14 42.32
N LEU A 35 73.53 -11.39 41.42
CA LEU A 35 73.80 -11.48 39.98
C LEU A 35 74.13 -10.09 39.44
N PHE A 36 75.16 -9.49 40.04
CA PHE A 36 75.57 -8.09 39.83
C PHE A 36 76.95 -7.94 39.17
N VAL A 37 77.59 -9.00 38.61
CA VAL A 37 79.01 -8.86 38.18
C VAL A 37 79.44 -9.49 36.84
N VAL A 38 78.71 -10.38 36.12
CA VAL A 38 79.33 -11.05 34.92
C VAL A 38 78.47 -11.11 33.63
N ILE A 39 77.55 -10.17 33.38
CA ILE A 39 77.21 -9.79 31.99
C ILE A 39 77.17 -8.27 31.90
N THR A 40 78.29 -7.68 32.29
CA THR A 40 78.73 -6.34 31.92
C THR A 40 79.71 -6.46 30.75
N LEU A 41 79.37 -7.30 29.74
CA LEU A 41 80.18 -7.49 28.54
C LEU A 41 79.37 -8.01 27.33
N CYS A 42 78.17 -7.47 27.13
CA CYS A 42 77.52 -7.35 25.82
C CYS A 42 76.75 -6.04 25.91
N GLY A 43 77.25 -5.01 25.22
CA GLY A 43 76.74 -3.65 25.32
C GLY A 43 75.22 -3.62 25.19
N PHE A 44 74.58 -2.93 26.12
CA PHE A 44 73.26 -2.35 25.90
C PHE A 44 73.36 -1.42 24.69
N THR A 45 73.15 -1.95 23.49
CA THR A 45 72.39 -1.19 22.52
C THR A 45 70.95 -1.38 22.96
N SER A 46 70.39 -0.39 23.66
CA SER A 46 68.98 -0.13 23.45
C SER A 46 68.82 -0.09 21.93
N SER A 47 68.13 -1.07 21.34
CA SER A 47 67.61 -0.88 20.00
C SER A 47 66.69 0.33 20.15
N LEU A 48 67.22 1.52 19.87
CA LEU A 48 66.45 2.72 19.63
C LEU A 48 65.55 2.33 18.47
N PHE A 49 64.33 1.87 18.78
CA PHE A 49 63.32 1.67 17.75
C PHE A 49 63.05 3.05 17.17
N ALA A 50 63.27 3.17 15.87
CA ALA A 50 63.02 4.40 15.15
C ALA A 50 61.49 4.56 15.06
N GLU A 51 60.92 5.37 15.95
CA GLU A 51 59.51 5.70 15.93
C GLU A 51 59.37 7.16 15.50
N ALA A 52 58.30 7.48 14.76
CA ALA A 52 57.93 8.88 14.61
C ALA A 52 57.61 9.44 16.01
N ASN A 53 58.07 10.65 16.31
CA ASN A 53 57.62 11.41 17.46
C ASN A 53 56.19 11.92 17.25
N TYR A 54 55.86 12.32 16.03
CA TYR A 54 54.57 12.90 15.70
C TYR A 54 54.19 12.72 14.24
N VAL A 55 52.90 12.47 14.00
CA VAL A 55 52.28 12.59 12.68
C VAL A 55 51.19 13.64 12.77
N TYR A 56 51.19 14.61 11.86
CA TYR A 56 50.22 15.70 11.85
C TYR A 56 49.53 15.84 10.50
N HIS A 57 48.21 15.96 10.56
CA HIS A 57 47.38 16.28 9.41
C HIS A 57 46.23 17.20 9.81
N GLU A 58 45.75 18.01 8.87
CA GLU A 58 44.57 18.84 9.04
C GLU A 58 43.71 18.87 7.77
N ALA A 59 42.40 19.08 7.93
CA ALA A 59 41.45 19.14 6.82
C ALA A 59 41.41 20.53 6.17
N THR A 60 42.56 21.06 5.75
CA THR A 60 42.69 22.39 5.14
C THR A 60 43.42 22.31 3.80
N THR A 61 43.35 23.37 3.01
CA THR A 61 44.22 23.56 1.84
C THR A 61 45.49 24.34 2.21
N ASN A 62 45.87 24.36 3.49
CA ASN A 62 47.08 25.05 3.91
C ASN A 62 48.32 24.33 3.37
N PHE A 63 49.34 25.13 3.07
CA PHE A 63 50.63 24.62 2.64
C PHE A 63 51.32 23.87 3.79
N THR A 64 51.82 22.66 3.50
CA THR A 64 52.49 21.81 4.50
C THR A 64 53.88 22.32 4.88
N GLY A 65 54.50 23.20 4.12
CA GLY A 65 55.79 23.83 4.47
C GLY A 65 56.92 23.55 3.49
N CYS A 66 56.81 22.54 2.63
CA CYS A 66 57.70 22.32 1.48
C CYS A 66 56.99 21.57 0.33
N GLY A 67 57.69 21.35 -0.80
CA GLY A 67 57.26 20.37 -1.80
C GLY A 67 56.03 20.72 -2.64
N SER A 68 55.56 21.97 -2.59
CA SER A 68 54.28 22.42 -3.18
C SER A 68 53.02 21.69 -2.65
N ASP A 69 53.14 20.93 -1.56
CA ASP A 69 52.05 20.10 -1.06
C ASP A 69 51.17 20.85 -0.04
N ASN A 70 49.86 20.80 -0.25
CA ASN A 70 48.86 21.22 0.74
C ASN A 70 48.36 20.01 1.54
N TYR A 71 47.90 20.20 2.78
CA TYR A 71 47.36 19.09 3.57
C TYR A 71 46.24 18.36 2.81
N ARG A 72 45.32 19.09 2.20
CA ARG A 72 44.43 18.60 1.15
C ARG A 72 44.65 19.39 -0.13
N SER A 73 44.66 18.71 -1.27
CA SER A 73 44.61 19.39 -2.58
C SER A 73 43.30 20.16 -2.78
N VAL A 74 42.21 19.69 -2.20
CA VAL A 74 40.87 20.31 -2.22
C VAL A 74 40.10 19.95 -0.96
N LEU A 75 39.31 20.86 -0.41
CA LEU A 75 38.52 20.61 0.81
C LEU A 75 37.43 19.57 0.59
N THR A 76 36.71 19.71 -0.53
CA THR A 76 35.55 18.90 -0.91
C THR A 76 35.73 18.45 -2.36
N PRO A 77 36.40 17.31 -2.61
CA PRO A 77 36.59 16.81 -3.98
C PRO A 77 35.25 16.48 -4.61
N ASN A 78 35.11 16.78 -5.90
CA ASN A 78 34.02 16.26 -6.71
C ASN A 78 34.36 14.88 -7.30
N SER A 79 33.39 14.25 -7.94
CA SER A 79 33.45 12.90 -8.51
C SER A 79 34.45 12.69 -9.64
N SER A 80 34.98 13.76 -10.24
CA SER A 80 36.08 13.72 -11.22
C SER A 80 37.46 13.90 -10.59
N GLN A 81 37.52 14.28 -9.31
CA GLN A 81 38.73 14.69 -8.63
C GLN A 81 39.20 13.61 -7.65
N SER A 82 40.47 13.27 -7.72
CA SER A 82 41.15 12.59 -6.62
C SER A 82 41.49 13.58 -5.51
N LEU A 83 41.68 13.07 -4.29
CA LEU A 83 42.13 13.86 -3.15
C LEU A 83 43.57 13.48 -2.81
N THR A 84 44.51 14.37 -3.10
CA THR A 84 45.86 14.25 -2.55
C THR A 84 45.86 14.78 -1.14
N ILE A 85 46.33 13.94 -0.22
CA ILE A 85 46.43 14.20 1.20
C ILE A 85 47.92 14.21 1.54
N ALA A 86 48.37 15.26 2.20
CA ALA A 86 49.73 15.36 2.72
C ALA A 86 49.72 15.49 4.24
N TRP A 87 50.75 14.98 4.89
CA TRP A 87 50.90 15.03 6.34
C TRP A 87 52.38 15.17 6.71
N LYS A 88 52.61 15.73 7.90
CA LYS A 88 53.94 15.92 8.46
C LYS A 88 54.29 14.74 9.34
N ILE A 89 55.57 14.39 9.36
CA ILE A 89 56.14 13.34 10.19
C ILE A 89 57.39 13.92 10.86
N GLU A 90 57.42 13.92 12.18
CA GLU A 90 58.59 14.30 12.98
C GLU A 90 59.06 13.11 13.80
N TYR A 91 60.35 12.90 14.03
CA TYR A 91 61.49 13.58 13.39
C TYR A 91 61.87 12.89 12.07
N GLN A 92 62.43 13.64 11.12
CA GLN A 92 62.88 13.12 9.81
C GLN A 92 63.77 11.86 9.92
N PHE A 93 63.65 10.96 8.94
CA PHE A 93 64.42 9.69 8.79
C PHE A 93 64.11 8.60 9.81
N TYR A 94 63.20 8.84 10.76
CA TYR A 94 62.78 7.82 11.73
C TYR A 94 61.63 6.95 11.22
N THR A 95 61.13 7.15 10.01
CA THR A 95 60.09 6.32 9.40
C THR A 95 60.49 5.89 8.00
N THR A 96 60.16 4.65 7.62
CA THR A 96 60.35 4.13 6.26
C THR A 96 59.03 3.91 5.53
N ASN A 97 57.93 3.89 6.28
CA ASN A 97 56.61 3.56 5.80
C ASN A 97 55.61 4.60 6.28
N THR A 98 54.65 4.91 5.42
CA THR A 98 53.59 5.84 5.72
C THR A 98 52.38 5.52 4.86
N VAL A 99 51.18 5.67 5.41
CA VAL A 99 49.95 5.19 4.77
C VAL A 99 48.75 6.08 5.07
N VAL A 100 47.75 5.99 4.21
CA VAL A 100 46.38 6.44 4.45
C VAL A 100 45.50 5.22 4.57
N TYR A 101 44.77 5.11 5.67
CA TYR A 101 43.65 4.18 5.83
C TYR A 101 42.36 4.93 5.55
N TYR A 102 41.53 4.45 4.64
CA TYR A 102 40.26 5.11 4.31
C TYR A 102 39.13 4.13 4.06
N THR A 103 37.91 4.62 4.22
CA THR A 103 36.67 3.89 3.97
C THR A 103 35.78 4.72 3.05
N THR A 104 34.96 4.05 2.25
CA THR A 104 34.02 4.69 1.31
C THR A 104 32.55 4.37 1.65
N ASP A 105 32.32 3.59 2.70
CA ASP A 105 31.01 3.23 3.23
C ASP A 105 30.60 4.07 4.46
N GLY A 106 31.41 5.08 4.82
CA GLY A 106 31.21 5.94 5.98
C GLY A 106 31.55 5.33 7.34
N SER A 107 32.04 4.07 7.39
CA SER A 107 32.55 3.46 8.61
C SER A 107 33.87 4.12 9.06
N THR A 108 34.23 4.00 10.34
CA THR A 108 35.50 4.54 10.83
C THR A 108 36.66 3.66 10.33
N PRO A 109 37.66 4.21 9.62
CA PRO A 109 38.84 3.45 9.19
C PRO A 109 39.62 2.90 10.38
N SER A 110 40.15 1.70 10.24
CA SER A 110 41.01 1.08 11.25
C SER A 110 42.02 0.14 10.62
N GLY A 111 43.17 -0.02 11.26
CA GLY A 111 44.26 -0.85 10.75
C GLY A 111 45.51 -0.71 11.60
N ALA A 112 46.54 -1.47 11.20
CA ALA A 112 47.89 -1.36 11.73
C ALA A 112 48.93 -1.83 10.69
N PHE A 113 50.09 -1.18 10.67
CA PHE A 113 51.27 -1.46 9.84
C PHE A 113 50.97 -1.69 8.34
N GLY A 114 50.11 -0.85 7.77
CA GLY A 114 49.70 -0.90 6.37
C GLY A 114 48.63 -1.96 6.06
N VAL A 115 48.06 -2.60 7.07
CA VAL A 115 46.99 -3.59 6.92
C VAL A 115 45.67 -3.03 7.48
N GLY A 116 44.71 -2.80 6.58
CA GLY A 116 43.37 -2.35 6.96
C GLY A 116 42.54 -3.45 7.61
N SER A 117 41.61 -3.06 8.48
CA SER A 117 40.61 -3.94 9.09
C SER A 117 39.21 -3.62 8.57
N GLY A 118 38.35 -4.63 8.48
CA GLY A 118 36.99 -4.48 7.97
C GLY A 118 36.95 -4.02 6.51
N THR A 119 36.28 -2.90 6.25
CA THR A 119 36.17 -2.29 4.91
C THR A 119 37.24 -1.24 4.62
N THR A 120 38.22 -1.10 5.53
CA THR A 120 39.31 -0.14 5.40
C THR A 120 40.22 -0.52 4.24
N GLN A 121 40.39 0.42 3.32
CA GLN A 121 41.35 0.39 2.24
C GLN A 121 42.63 1.11 2.67
N VAL A 122 43.78 0.71 2.13
CA VAL A 122 45.08 1.27 2.48
C VAL A 122 45.79 1.77 1.23
N ILE A 123 46.33 2.99 1.30
CA ILE A 123 47.18 3.58 0.26
C ILE A 123 48.55 3.87 0.88
N ALA A 124 49.60 3.31 0.29
CA ALA A 124 50.96 3.67 0.67
C ALA A 124 51.25 5.13 0.30
N GLY A 125 51.72 5.91 1.26
CA GLY A 125 52.20 7.25 1.05
C GLY A 125 53.65 7.27 0.54
N SER A 126 54.02 8.37 -0.09
CA SER A 126 55.36 8.65 -0.59
C SER A 126 55.90 9.91 0.07
N TYR A 127 57.16 9.88 0.50
CA TYR A 127 57.85 11.07 0.99
C TYR A 127 58.05 12.06 -0.17
N SER A 128 57.69 13.31 0.08
CA SER A 128 57.66 14.38 -0.94
C SER A 128 58.80 15.36 -0.75
N CYS A 129 59.03 15.81 0.48
CA CYS A 129 60.07 16.77 0.82
C CYS A 129 60.36 16.76 2.32
N THR A 130 61.39 17.48 2.71
CA THR A 130 61.75 17.71 4.10
C THR A 130 62.04 19.20 4.31
N PHE A 131 61.67 19.75 5.46
CA PHE A 131 61.96 21.13 5.84
C PHE A 131 62.20 21.28 7.35
N GLY A 132 62.72 22.45 7.75
CA GLY A 132 62.98 22.81 9.15
C GLY A 132 64.47 22.95 9.49
N GLY A 133 64.75 23.76 10.52
CA GLY A 133 66.07 23.94 11.14
C GLY A 133 66.16 23.34 12.56
N GLY A 134 65.19 22.51 12.94
CA GLY A 134 65.03 21.85 14.24
C GLY A 134 63.63 22.08 14.85
N PRO A 135 62.76 21.04 15.01
CA PRO A 135 62.81 19.70 14.43
C PRO A 135 62.95 19.73 12.90
N ILE A 136 63.51 18.66 12.33
CA ILE A 136 63.46 18.45 10.88
C ILE A 136 62.27 17.54 10.59
N THR A 137 61.39 17.99 9.69
CA THR A 137 60.07 17.40 9.44
C THR A 137 60.02 16.83 8.03
N ASP A 138 59.67 15.55 7.90
CA ASP A 138 59.34 14.94 6.62
C ASP A 138 57.89 15.24 6.25
N VAL A 139 57.63 15.48 4.97
CA VAL A 139 56.27 15.55 4.41
C VAL A 139 56.06 14.34 3.54
N ALA A 140 55.01 13.58 3.83
CA ALA A 140 54.54 12.49 3.00
C ALA A 140 53.18 12.81 2.40
N LYS A 141 52.85 12.16 1.29
CA LYS A 141 51.55 12.29 0.63
C LYS A 141 51.06 10.98 0.04
N ALA A 142 49.74 10.87 -0.08
CA ALA A 142 49.07 9.85 -0.86
C ALA A 142 47.83 10.44 -1.53
N THR A 143 47.35 9.77 -2.57
CA THR A 143 46.19 10.22 -3.34
C THR A 143 45.07 9.19 -3.23
N ILE A 144 43.97 9.56 -2.58
CA ILE A 144 42.73 8.80 -2.65
C ILE A 144 42.13 9.02 -4.05
N PRO A 145 41.88 7.96 -4.84
CA PRO A 145 41.32 8.10 -6.19
C PRO A 145 39.92 8.72 -6.16
N ALA A 146 39.50 9.27 -7.30
CA ALA A 146 38.16 9.84 -7.44
C ALA A 146 37.07 8.83 -7.04
N GLN A 147 36.07 9.32 -6.32
CA GLN A 147 35.00 8.51 -5.76
C GLN A 147 33.65 8.92 -6.36
N ARG A 148 32.62 8.09 -6.17
CA ARG A 148 31.28 8.43 -6.67
C ARG A 148 30.67 9.61 -5.90
N PRO A 149 29.82 10.43 -6.52
CA PRO A 149 29.06 11.45 -5.83
C PRO A 149 28.27 10.86 -4.66
N GLY A 150 28.24 11.59 -3.55
CA GLY A 150 27.56 11.18 -2.33
C GLY A 150 28.29 10.15 -1.49
N THR A 151 29.43 9.62 -1.94
CA THR A 151 30.30 8.78 -1.11
C THR A 151 30.83 9.59 0.07
N VAL A 152 30.56 9.11 1.28
CA VAL A 152 31.17 9.63 2.51
C VAL A 152 32.50 8.91 2.70
N VAL A 153 33.59 9.62 2.44
CA VAL A 153 34.93 9.12 2.69
C VAL A 153 35.34 9.51 4.10
N LYS A 154 35.86 8.54 4.85
CA LYS A 154 36.58 8.80 6.10
C LYS A 154 38.01 8.29 5.95
N TYR A 155 38.97 8.99 6.52
CA TYR A 155 40.37 8.57 6.48
C TYR A 155 41.14 8.96 7.74
N ILE A 156 42.19 8.19 8.02
CA ILE A 156 43.23 8.44 9.01
C ILE A 156 44.59 8.20 8.33
N VAL A 157 45.64 8.85 8.81
CA VAL A 157 47.00 8.73 8.23
C VAL A 157 48.01 8.39 9.32
N SER A 158 49.08 7.70 8.95
CA SER A 158 50.09 7.22 9.90
C SER A 158 51.47 7.02 9.27
N ALA A 159 52.47 6.79 10.11
CA ALA A 159 53.83 6.44 9.72
C ALA A 159 54.52 5.52 10.74
N TRP A 160 55.46 4.70 10.29
CA TRP A 160 56.29 3.81 11.11
C TRP A 160 57.61 3.46 10.43
N HIS A 161 58.51 2.84 11.17
CA HIS A 161 59.77 2.31 10.65
C HIS A 161 59.74 0.79 10.51
N SER A 162 60.25 0.28 9.39
CA SER A 162 60.33 -1.16 9.09
C SER A 162 61.27 -1.93 10.02
N GLY A 163 62.22 -1.24 10.65
CA GLY A 163 63.13 -1.77 11.67
C GLY A 163 62.51 -2.00 13.07
N GLY A 164 61.23 -1.69 13.26
CA GLY A 164 60.49 -1.89 14.52
C GLY A 164 60.13 -0.60 15.24
N GLY A 165 59.11 -0.68 16.11
CA GLY A 165 58.48 0.45 16.82
C GLY A 165 56.97 0.52 16.58
N ASP A 166 56.28 1.40 17.31
CA ASP A 166 54.85 1.66 17.14
C ASP A 166 54.53 2.43 15.85
N GLU A 167 53.39 2.13 15.22
CA GLU A 167 52.82 2.96 14.15
C GLU A 167 52.09 4.16 14.77
N ILE A 168 52.50 5.36 14.35
CA ILE A 168 51.98 6.60 14.90
C ILE A 168 50.91 7.15 13.98
N PHE A 169 49.71 7.34 14.52
CA PHE A 169 48.57 7.89 13.79
C PHE A 169 48.45 9.39 14.01
N ALA A 170 48.00 10.09 12.96
CA ALA A 170 47.92 11.53 12.97
C ALA A 170 47.03 12.07 14.10
N ASN A 171 47.56 13.06 14.82
CA ASN A 171 46.89 13.78 15.90
C ASN A 171 46.39 12.88 17.06
N GLY A 172 46.93 11.65 17.17
CA GLY A 172 46.76 10.80 18.35
C GLY A 172 47.71 11.18 19.49
N PRO A 173 47.71 10.44 20.62
CA PRO A 173 48.60 10.72 21.74
C PRO A 173 50.07 10.53 21.37
N GLY A 174 50.87 11.59 21.48
CA GLY A 174 52.31 11.66 21.17
C GLY A 174 52.82 13.11 21.20
N ALA A 175 54.13 13.32 21.43
CA ALA A 175 54.73 14.65 21.62
C ALA A 175 54.52 15.56 20.38
N PRO A 176 54.26 16.87 20.56
CA PRO A 176 54.58 17.66 21.75
C PRO A 176 53.43 17.86 22.75
N CYS A 177 52.24 17.24 22.59
CA CYS A 177 51.09 17.57 23.47
C CYS A 177 51.06 16.95 24.88
N SER A 178 52.09 16.21 25.33
CA SER A 178 52.12 15.50 26.63
C SER A 178 50.87 14.63 26.91
N CYS A 179 50.22 14.17 25.85
CA CYS A 179 48.88 13.61 25.80
C CYS A 179 48.84 12.06 25.94
N GLY A 180 49.99 11.41 26.19
CA GLY A 180 50.13 9.97 26.41
C GLY A 180 51.41 9.40 25.81
N THR A 181 51.76 8.15 26.12
CA THR A 181 52.80 7.41 25.38
C THR A 181 52.31 7.18 23.94
N PRO A 182 53.15 7.35 22.91
CA PRO A 182 52.85 6.87 21.57
C PRO A 182 52.35 5.42 21.64
N THR A 183 51.27 5.10 20.93
CA THR A 183 50.70 3.75 20.89
C THR A 183 50.26 3.40 19.47
N ASN A 184 50.47 2.15 19.07
CA ASN A 184 49.89 1.60 17.85
C ASN A 184 48.39 1.28 17.99
N ASN A 185 47.55 2.32 18.03
CA ASN A 185 46.11 2.17 18.14
C ASN A 185 45.36 3.18 17.26
N SER A 186 44.89 2.72 16.11
CA SER A 186 44.12 3.53 15.14
C SER A 186 42.83 4.12 15.69
N SER A 187 42.25 3.58 16.78
CA SER A 187 41.05 4.18 17.41
C SER A 187 41.30 5.55 18.05
N LEU A 188 42.57 5.91 18.26
CA LEU A 188 42.98 7.20 18.83
C LEU A 188 43.32 8.24 17.75
N ALA A 189 43.28 7.86 16.47
CA ALA A 189 43.55 8.76 15.36
C ALA A 189 42.43 9.79 15.18
N THR A 190 42.78 11.02 14.75
CA THR A 190 41.75 11.94 14.28
C THR A 190 41.17 11.43 12.96
N VAL A 191 39.87 11.15 12.96
CA VAL A 191 39.14 10.71 11.76
C VAL A 191 38.69 11.91 10.96
N PHE A 192 39.26 12.05 9.78
CA PHE A 192 38.88 13.08 8.83
C PHE A 192 37.78 12.57 7.91
N SER A 193 36.87 13.45 7.49
CA SER A 193 35.80 13.07 6.56
C SER A 193 35.54 14.13 5.51
N TYR A 194 34.98 13.71 4.39
CA TYR A 194 34.35 14.54 3.39
C TYR A 194 33.28 13.74 2.64
N THR A 195 32.31 14.43 2.06
CA THR A 195 31.34 13.85 1.14
C THR A 195 31.67 14.32 -0.26
N VAL A 196 31.74 13.38 -1.20
CA VAL A 196 32.09 13.67 -2.59
C VAL A 196 30.94 14.42 -3.26
N ALA A 197 31.22 15.58 -3.84
CA ALA A 197 30.24 16.36 -4.59
C ALA A 197 30.09 15.83 -6.02
N ASN A 198 28.99 16.16 -6.70
CA ASN A 198 28.90 15.94 -8.14
C ASN A 198 29.87 16.87 -8.90
N ALA A 199 30.41 16.41 -10.03
CA ALA A 199 31.29 17.23 -10.88
C ALA A 199 30.49 18.23 -11.71
N ASN A 200 29.33 17.83 -12.23
CA ASN A 200 28.29 18.71 -12.77
C ASN A 200 26.93 18.38 -12.13
N ASN A 201 25.82 18.81 -12.72
CA ASN A 201 24.49 18.51 -12.17
C ASN A 201 24.12 17.03 -12.29
N VAL A 202 24.68 16.31 -13.26
CA VAL A 202 24.44 14.88 -13.49
C VAL A 202 25.75 14.15 -13.77
N ASP A 203 26.10 13.18 -12.92
CA ASP A 203 27.26 12.32 -13.13
C ASP A 203 26.80 10.91 -13.48
N VAL A 204 27.28 10.39 -14.61
CA VAL A 204 26.92 9.07 -15.11
C VAL A 204 28.10 8.13 -14.95
N TYR A 205 27.87 7.03 -14.26
CA TYR A 205 28.78 5.90 -14.17
C TYR A 205 28.22 4.72 -14.95
N SER A 206 29.08 4.00 -15.66
CA SER A 206 28.69 2.77 -16.33
C SER A 206 29.75 1.67 -16.28
N SER A 207 29.34 0.42 -16.49
CA SER A 207 30.25 -0.73 -16.55
C SER A 207 30.82 -0.98 -17.95
N GLY A 208 30.29 -0.33 -18.98
CA GLY A 208 30.76 -0.39 -20.37
C GLY A 208 30.61 0.95 -21.10
N GLY A 209 31.22 1.05 -22.28
CA GLY A 209 31.31 2.32 -23.02
C GLY A 209 32.19 3.33 -22.27
N THR A 210 31.75 4.59 -22.21
CA THR A 210 32.39 5.61 -21.37
C THR A 210 32.01 5.38 -19.92
N THR A 211 32.93 4.87 -19.09
CA THR A 211 32.62 4.43 -17.71
C THR A 211 32.31 5.56 -16.73
N TYR A 212 32.73 6.79 -17.06
CA TYR A 212 32.41 8.00 -16.31
C TYR A 212 32.32 9.22 -17.23
N ALA A 213 31.23 9.98 -17.12
CA ALA A 213 31.08 11.31 -17.69
C ALA A 213 30.17 12.16 -16.82
N SER A 214 30.29 13.48 -16.93
CA SER A 214 29.43 14.43 -16.22
C SER A 214 28.76 15.39 -17.21
N TYR A 215 27.52 15.76 -16.92
CA TYR A 215 26.64 16.52 -17.80
C TYR A 215 26.00 17.68 -17.04
N SER A 216 25.80 18.81 -17.74
CA SER A 216 25.14 20.00 -17.17
C SER A 216 23.64 19.81 -16.95
N THR A 217 23.00 18.89 -17.69
CA THR A 217 21.55 18.62 -17.63
C THR A 217 21.27 17.13 -17.70
N LEU A 218 20.12 16.73 -17.18
CA LEU A 218 19.57 15.38 -17.32
C LEU A 218 19.20 15.11 -18.78
N ALA A 219 18.70 16.10 -19.53
CA ALA A 219 18.47 15.97 -20.97
C ALA A 219 19.75 15.54 -21.72
N ALA A 220 20.89 16.21 -21.46
CA ALA A 220 22.16 15.87 -22.11
C ALA A 220 22.65 14.46 -21.74
N ALA A 221 22.51 14.06 -20.46
CA ALA A 221 22.84 12.72 -20.02
C ALA A 221 21.97 11.65 -20.70
N ILE A 222 20.66 11.88 -20.82
CA ILE A 222 19.73 10.99 -21.52
C ILE A 222 20.07 10.89 -23.00
N THR A 223 20.41 12.00 -23.67
CA THR A 223 20.88 11.97 -25.06
C THR A 223 22.11 11.09 -25.23
N ALA A 224 23.09 11.20 -24.32
CA ALA A 224 24.30 10.37 -24.37
C ALA A 224 24.01 8.87 -24.12
N ILE A 225 23.13 8.56 -23.17
CA ILE A 225 22.68 7.18 -22.88
C ILE A 225 21.94 6.59 -24.08
N ASN A 226 20.98 7.31 -24.67
CA ASN A 226 20.26 6.87 -25.87
C ASN A 226 21.20 6.68 -27.08
N GLY A 227 22.25 7.50 -27.19
CA GLY A 227 23.28 7.37 -28.21
C GLY A 227 24.29 6.23 -27.98
N GLY A 228 24.18 5.48 -26.88
CA GLY A 228 25.09 4.37 -26.57
C GLY A 228 26.46 4.80 -26.04
N THR A 229 26.62 6.06 -25.61
CA THR A 229 27.88 6.55 -25.00
C THR A 229 28.21 5.78 -23.72
N HIS A 230 27.18 5.45 -22.96
CA HIS A 230 27.25 4.59 -21.77
C HIS A 230 26.55 3.27 -22.06
N THR A 231 27.17 2.15 -21.67
CA THR A 231 26.59 0.79 -21.84
C THR A 231 26.83 -0.07 -20.60
N GLY A 232 26.22 -1.26 -20.54
CA GLY A 232 26.26 -2.10 -19.35
C GLY A 232 25.35 -1.57 -18.24
N THR A 233 25.71 -1.78 -16.98
CA THR A 233 24.99 -1.19 -15.84
C THR A 233 25.24 0.32 -15.84
N ILE A 234 24.18 1.13 -15.83
CA ILE A 234 24.28 2.60 -15.87
C ILE A 234 23.66 3.17 -14.60
N THR A 235 24.36 4.10 -13.93
CA THR A 235 23.81 4.88 -12.82
C THR A 235 24.10 6.37 -13.05
N ALA A 236 23.05 7.15 -13.22
CA ALA A 236 23.08 8.60 -13.26
C ALA A 236 22.74 9.16 -11.87
N TYR A 237 23.72 9.79 -11.23
CA TYR A 237 23.59 10.52 -9.98
C TYR A 237 23.24 11.97 -10.30
N VAL A 238 22.02 12.38 -9.95
CA VAL A 238 21.54 13.75 -10.15
C VAL A 238 21.72 14.53 -8.84
N LEU A 239 22.31 15.71 -8.94
CA LEU A 239 22.60 16.58 -7.81
C LEU A 239 21.30 16.90 -7.04
N ASN A 240 21.32 16.76 -5.71
CA ASN A 240 20.15 17.04 -4.87
C ASN A 240 19.68 18.50 -5.03
N GLY A 241 18.37 18.69 -5.19
CA GLY A 241 17.76 20.01 -5.40
C GLY A 241 18.05 20.68 -6.75
N TYR A 242 18.81 20.03 -7.64
CA TYR A 242 18.99 20.51 -9.02
C TYR A 242 17.63 20.67 -9.71
N THR A 243 17.47 21.75 -10.48
CA THR A 243 16.22 22.06 -11.20
C THR A 243 16.46 22.16 -12.69
N GLU A 244 15.63 21.48 -13.47
CA GLU A 244 15.63 21.49 -14.95
C GLU A 244 14.21 21.69 -15.47
N THR A 245 14.06 22.33 -16.63
CA THR A 245 12.78 22.35 -17.36
C THR A 245 12.84 21.34 -18.50
N ALA A 246 11.90 20.39 -18.51
CA ALA A 246 11.81 19.41 -19.58
C ALA A 246 11.45 20.09 -20.91
N PRO A 247 11.86 19.50 -22.05
CA PRO A 247 11.32 19.87 -23.36
C PRO A 247 9.78 19.78 -23.38
N ALA A 248 9.11 20.46 -24.30
CA ALA A 248 7.65 20.47 -24.38
C ALA A 248 7.02 19.05 -24.45
N THR A 249 7.64 18.12 -25.19
CA THR A 249 7.19 16.72 -25.26
C THR A 249 7.82 15.79 -24.21
N GLY A 250 8.54 16.36 -23.25
CA GLY A 250 9.22 15.64 -22.16
C GLY A 250 10.61 15.11 -22.49
N LEU A 251 11.34 14.76 -21.44
CA LEU A 251 12.56 13.95 -21.52
C LEU A 251 12.21 12.55 -22.04
N SER A 252 13.01 11.98 -22.94
CA SER A 252 12.66 10.74 -23.65
C SER A 252 13.79 9.73 -23.60
N LEU A 253 13.63 8.65 -22.82
CA LEU A 253 14.56 7.53 -22.81
C LEU A 253 14.09 6.45 -23.79
N THR A 254 15.01 5.99 -24.64
CA THR A 254 14.82 4.86 -25.57
C THR A 254 15.82 3.74 -25.32
N ALA A 255 16.91 4.00 -24.57
CA ALA A 255 17.82 2.96 -24.12
C ALA A 255 17.11 1.97 -23.20
N THR A 256 17.48 0.70 -23.30
CA THR A 256 16.92 -0.39 -22.49
C THR A 256 18.01 -1.04 -21.65
N GLY A 257 17.69 -1.36 -20.40
CA GLY A 257 18.54 -2.14 -19.51
C GLY A 257 18.20 -3.63 -19.53
N THR A 258 18.89 -4.41 -18.72
CA THR A 258 18.55 -5.81 -18.44
C THR A 258 18.64 -6.09 -16.94
N LEU A 259 18.19 -7.27 -16.49
CA LEU A 259 18.31 -7.66 -15.09
C LEU A 259 19.75 -7.57 -14.55
N GLY A 260 20.75 -7.91 -15.38
CA GLY A 260 22.17 -7.84 -15.01
C GLY A 260 22.82 -6.48 -15.29
N ASN A 261 22.21 -5.64 -16.12
CA ASN A 261 22.71 -4.34 -16.54
C ASN A 261 21.58 -3.30 -16.52
N PRO A 262 21.08 -2.92 -15.33
CA PRO A 262 19.98 -1.97 -15.21
C PRO A 262 20.44 -0.53 -15.50
N ILE A 263 19.46 0.34 -15.80
CA ILE A 263 19.67 1.78 -15.91
C ILE A 263 19.01 2.44 -14.70
N THR A 264 19.75 3.21 -13.91
CA THR A 264 19.23 3.88 -12.71
C THR A 264 19.47 5.39 -12.79
N PHE A 265 18.40 6.17 -12.71
CA PHE A 265 18.45 7.60 -12.43
C PHE A 265 18.07 7.80 -10.97
N LYS A 266 18.96 8.40 -10.18
CA LYS A 266 18.69 8.64 -8.76
C LYS A 266 19.26 9.95 -8.26
N LYS A 267 18.64 10.50 -7.23
CA LYS A 267 19.25 11.59 -6.45
C LYS A 267 20.56 11.13 -5.79
N THR A 268 21.51 12.04 -5.64
CA THR A 268 22.86 11.71 -5.18
C THR A 268 22.89 11.25 -3.71
N LEU A 269 22.23 11.99 -2.83
CA LEU A 269 22.12 11.69 -1.40
C LEU A 269 20.68 11.32 -1.03
N ALA A 270 20.51 10.28 -0.22
CA ALA A 270 19.20 9.83 0.27
C ALA A 270 18.48 10.89 1.12
N SER A 271 19.23 11.62 1.96
CA SER A 271 18.69 12.64 2.88
C SER A 271 18.53 14.03 2.27
N GLY A 272 18.98 14.26 1.03
CA GLY A 272 18.86 15.54 0.35
C GLY A 272 17.52 15.72 -0.39
N ALA A 273 17.20 16.97 -0.74
CA ALA A 273 16.06 17.31 -1.58
C ALA A 273 16.11 16.55 -2.90
N ASN A 274 14.94 16.15 -3.40
CA ASN A 274 14.82 15.53 -4.71
C ASN A 274 15.19 16.56 -5.80
N PRO A 275 15.89 16.15 -6.87
CA PRO A 275 15.99 16.96 -8.09
C PRO A 275 14.60 17.25 -8.65
N ILE A 276 14.39 18.45 -9.18
CA ILE A 276 13.12 18.94 -9.67
C ILE A 276 13.16 19.02 -11.21
N ILE A 277 12.27 18.30 -11.88
CA ILE A 277 12.04 18.44 -13.32
C ILE A 277 10.70 19.16 -13.51
N ASN A 278 10.76 20.41 -13.93
CA ASN A 278 9.60 21.21 -14.26
C ASN A 278 9.09 20.84 -15.66
N ALA A 279 7.77 20.85 -15.83
CA ALA A 279 7.16 20.73 -17.14
C ALA A 279 7.59 21.87 -18.06
N GLY A 280 7.73 21.55 -19.35
CA GLY A 280 7.73 22.57 -20.39
C GLY A 280 6.34 23.20 -20.56
N VAL A 281 6.19 24.04 -21.57
CA VAL A 281 4.89 24.60 -21.97
C VAL A 281 4.25 23.65 -22.98
N GLY A 282 3.14 23.02 -22.59
CA GLY A 282 2.38 22.11 -23.43
C GLY A 282 1.63 22.80 -24.56
N THR A 283 1.29 22.02 -25.58
CA THR A 283 0.47 22.41 -26.74
C THR A 283 -0.56 21.34 -27.12
N ALA A 284 -0.49 20.16 -26.49
CA ALA A 284 -1.33 19.01 -26.75
C ALA A 284 -2.47 18.86 -25.72
N THR A 285 -3.32 17.87 -25.96
CA THR A 285 -4.36 17.43 -25.02
C THR A 285 -4.38 15.91 -25.03
N PRO A 286 -5.14 15.24 -24.16
CA PRO A 286 -5.32 13.79 -24.22
C PRO A 286 -5.96 13.24 -25.51
N THR A 287 -6.44 14.10 -26.41
CA THR A 287 -6.92 13.73 -27.76
C THR A 287 -5.87 13.88 -28.86
N SER A 288 -4.71 14.45 -28.55
CA SER A 288 -3.61 14.62 -29.49
C SER A 288 -2.84 13.30 -29.65
N ALA A 289 -2.39 13.01 -30.88
CA ALA A 289 -1.59 11.81 -31.17
C ALA A 289 -0.25 11.80 -30.40
N ALA A 290 0.32 12.96 -30.12
CA ALA A 290 1.51 13.11 -29.28
C ALA A 290 1.14 13.99 -28.06
N PRO A 291 0.76 13.37 -26.92
CA PRO A 291 0.49 14.09 -25.68
C PRO A 291 1.79 14.62 -25.07
N ASP A 292 1.68 15.69 -24.30
CA ASP A 292 2.81 16.32 -23.61
C ASP A 292 3.03 15.70 -22.23
N GLY A 293 4.28 15.73 -21.78
CA GLY A 293 4.63 15.24 -20.45
C GLY A 293 6.02 15.65 -20.02
N ILE A 294 6.44 15.18 -18.84
CA ILE A 294 7.71 15.61 -18.23
C ILE A 294 8.84 14.62 -18.53
N PHE A 295 8.58 13.31 -18.36
CA PHE A 295 9.52 12.23 -18.68
C PHE A 295 8.76 11.06 -19.32
N ARG A 296 9.30 10.43 -20.37
CA ARG A 296 8.81 9.14 -20.87
C ARG A 296 9.90 8.07 -21.05
N LEU A 297 9.49 6.83 -20.85
CA LEU A 297 10.17 5.61 -21.27
C LEU A 297 9.50 5.11 -22.54
N ASN A 298 10.27 4.85 -23.60
CA ASN A 298 9.77 4.40 -24.89
C ASN A 298 10.34 3.02 -25.21
N GLY A 299 9.64 1.95 -24.80
CA GLY A 299 10.13 0.58 -24.94
C GLY A 299 11.44 0.33 -24.19
N SER A 300 11.64 1.04 -23.07
CA SER A 300 12.77 0.84 -22.17
C SER A 300 12.42 -0.16 -21.07
N ASP A 301 13.39 -1.02 -20.73
CA ASP A 301 13.26 -2.05 -19.71
C ASP A 301 14.30 -1.89 -18.60
N TYR A 302 14.00 -2.44 -17.42
CA TYR A 302 14.89 -2.44 -16.26
C TYR A 302 15.44 -1.05 -15.90
N VAL A 303 14.61 -0.02 -16.08
CA VAL A 303 14.91 1.36 -15.70
C VAL A 303 14.37 1.65 -14.31
N THR A 304 15.19 2.25 -13.45
CA THR A 304 14.76 2.77 -12.15
C THR A 304 14.85 4.30 -12.15
N ILE A 305 13.76 4.97 -11.79
CA ILE A 305 13.71 6.41 -11.49
C ILE A 305 13.45 6.54 -9.98
N ASP A 306 14.43 7.04 -9.23
CA ASP A 306 14.42 7.06 -7.77
C ASP A 306 14.65 8.47 -7.20
N GLY A 307 13.63 9.02 -6.55
CA GLY A 307 13.80 10.23 -5.75
C GLY A 307 13.82 11.53 -6.54
N PHE A 308 12.92 11.70 -7.50
CA PHE A 308 12.73 12.95 -8.27
C PHE A 308 11.45 13.67 -7.86
N THR A 309 11.38 14.96 -8.16
CA THR A 309 10.14 15.75 -8.10
C THR A 309 9.78 16.22 -9.49
N PHE A 310 8.64 15.79 -10.02
CA PHE A 310 8.08 16.23 -11.30
C PHE A 310 7.00 17.28 -11.03
N THR A 311 7.15 18.48 -11.59
CA THR A 311 6.21 19.59 -11.32
C THR A 311 5.67 20.17 -12.61
N ASP A 312 4.36 20.08 -12.82
CA ASP A 312 3.66 20.87 -13.81
C ASP A 312 3.26 22.20 -13.19
N GLY A 313 3.98 23.28 -13.56
CA GLY A 313 3.71 24.64 -13.08
C GLY A 313 2.68 25.40 -13.92
N ASN A 314 2.18 24.82 -15.02
CA ASN A 314 1.28 25.49 -15.93
C ASN A 314 -0.13 25.61 -15.33
N THR A 315 -0.84 26.70 -15.58
CA THR A 315 -2.14 26.97 -14.92
C THR A 315 -3.35 26.83 -15.83
N THR A 316 -3.15 26.56 -17.13
CA THR A 316 -4.22 26.50 -18.13
C THR A 316 -3.94 25.40 -19.16
N ASN A 317 -4.97 24.64 -19.53
CA ASN A 317 -4.91 23.68 -20.64
C ASN A 317 -4.98 24.44 -21.99
N PRO A 318 -4.16 24.12 -23.03
CA PRO A 318 -3.30 22.96 -23.20
C PRO A 318 -1.85 23.09 -22.71
N ALA A 319 -1.49 24.13 -21.95
CA ALA A 319 -0.11 24.27 -21.46
C ALA A 319 0.27 23.25 -20.39
N THR A 320 -0.71 22.72 -19.66
CA THR A 320 -0.57 21.64 -18.67
C THR A 320 -0.24 20.30 -19.32
N MET A 321 0.52 19.46 -18.62
CA MET A 321 0.97 18.16 -19.11
C MET A 321 -0.11 17.07 -18.99
N GLU A 322 -0.16 16.15 -19.96
CA GLU A 322 -1.00 14.95 -19.89
C GLU A 322 -0.41 13.89 -18.96
N PHE A 323 0.92 13.83 -18.82
CA PHE A 323 1.57 12.90 -17.90
C PHE A 323 2.82 13.47 -17.21
N GLY A 324 3.03 13.10 -15.95
CA GLY A 324 4.30 13.32 -15.26
C GLY A 324 5.38 12.39 -15.80
N VAL A 325 5.21 11.08 -15.54
CA VAL A 325 6.04 10.02 -16.15
C VAL A 325 5.18 9.07 -16.98
N GLY A 326 5.54 8.85 -18.24
CA GLY A 326 4.83 7.95 -19.16
C GLY A 326 5.65 6.73 -19.57
N LEU A 327 5.03 5.55 -19.60
CA LEU A 327 5.58 4.30 -20.15
C LEU A 327 4.83 3.96 -21.43
N PHE A 328 5.50 4.21 -22.55
CA PHE A 328 5.00 3.96 -23.91
C PHE A 328 5.72 2.77 -24.52
N LYS A 329 5.03 2.08 -25.42
CA LYS A 329 5.63 1.04 -26.23
C LYS A 329 6.61 1.69 -27.22
N GLY A 330 7.75 1.06 -27.45
CA GLY A 330 8.68 1.45 -28.53
C GLY A 330 8.18 0.95 -29.89
N SER A 331 7.54 -0.22 -29.92
CA SER A 331 6.89 -0.81 -31.10
C SER A 331 5.88 -1.88 -30.69
N ALA A 332 5.25 -2.56 -31.65
CA ALA A 332 4.40 -3.73 -31.37
C ALA A 332 5.14 -4.91 -30.72
N GLY A 333 6.47 -5.00 -30.87
CA GLY A 333 7.31 -6.03 -30.26
C GLY A 333 8.25 -5.50 -29.18
N ASN A 334 8.05 -4.27 -28.71
CA ASN A 334 8.89 -3.66 -27.68
C ASN A 334 8.03 -2.79 -26.75
N GLY A 335 7.62 -3.35 -25.61
CA GLY A 335 6.95 -2.62 -24.53
C GLY A 335 7.91 -2.19 -23.43
N CYS A 336 7.37 -1.63 -22.35
CA CYS A 336 8.14 -1.26 -21.17
C CYS A 336 8.09 -2.37 -20.11
N LEU A 337 9.22 -3.02 -19.83
CA LEU A 337 9.29 -4.18 -18.95
C LEU A 337 10.12 -3.92 -17.69
N ASN A 338 9.62 -4.36 -16.54
CA ASN A 338 10.36 -4.39 -15.28
C ASN A 338 10.94 -3.03 -14.84
N ASN A 339 10.30 -1.93 -15.21
CA ASN A 339 10.72 -0.60 -14.78
C ASN A 339 10.22 -0.32 -13.36
N THR A 340 10.93 0.54 -12.63
CA THR A 340 10.58 0.95 -11.27
C THR A 340 10.56 2.47 -11.19
N ILE A 341 9.43 3.04 -10.80
CA ILE A 341 9.32 4.45 -10.42
C ILE A 341 9.09 4.50 -8.92
N GLN A 342 10.05 5.06 -8.19
CA GLN A 342 10.01 5.04 -6.73
C GLN A 342 10.45 6.35 -6.07
N ASN A 343 9.94 6.57 -4.86
CA ASN A 343 10.28 7.73 -4.01
C ASN A 343 10.12 9.09 -4.72
N CYS A 344 9.33 9.14 -5.80
CA CYS A 344 9.15 10.35 -6.58
C CYS A 344 7.96 11.17 -6.05
N THR A 345 8.03 12.49 -6.23
CA THR A 345 6.93 13.42 -5.96
C THR A 345 6.40 13.95 -7.29
N PHE A 346 5.08 13.98 -7.46
CA PHE A 346 4.41 14.52 -8.65
C PHE A 346 3.47 15.63 -8.23
N ASN A 347 3.67 16.83 -8.78
CA ASN A 347 2.78 17.96 -8.61
C ASN A 347 2.08 18.22 -9.95
N MET A 348 0.88 17.66 -10.11
CA MET A 348 0.15 17.65 -11.38
C MET A 348 -1.03 18.61 -11.37
N GLN A 349 -1.38 19.12 -12.54
CA GLN A 349 -2.41 20.15 -12.66
C GLN A 349 -3.78 19.55 -12.92
N ARG A 350 -4.68 19.68 -11.95
CA ARG A 350 -6.06 19.19 -12.05
C ARG A 350 -6.90 19.92 -13.10
N VAL A 351 -6.53 21.15 -13.48
CA VAL A 351 -7.24 21.90 -14.54
C VAL A 351 -7.16 21.19 -15.90
N ASN A 352 -6.17 20.33 -16.12
CA ASN A 352 -6.19 19.40 -17.25
C ASN A 352 -7.17 18.26 -16.96
N ASN A 353 -8.43 18.46 -17.34
CA ASN A 353 -9.49 17.47 -17.25
C ASN A 353 -10.14 17.16 -18.61
N ALA A 354 -9.43 17.45 -19.70
CA ALA A 354 -9.95 17.28 -21.06
C ALA A 354 -10.32 15.81 -21.34
N SER A 355 -11.30 15.60 -22.23
CA SER A 355 -11.66 14.26 -22.72
C SER A 355 -10.47 13.60 -23.44
N SER A 356 -10.50 12.28 -23.61
CA SER A 356 -9.46 11.53 -24.30
C SER A 356 -9.98 10.70 -25.47
N THR A 357 -9.04 10.21 -26.27
CA THR A 357 -9.27 9.18 -27.31
C THR A 357 -8.48 7.93 -26.93
N SER A 358 -9.16 6.81 -26.71
CA SER A 358 -8.53 5.53 -26.33
C SER A 358 -7.35 5.16 -27.27
N PRO A 359 -6.20 4.68 -26.75
CA PRO A 359 -5.98 4.19 -25.38
C PRO A 359 -5.63 5.27 -24.36
N MET A 360 -5.48 6.54 -24.78
CA MET A 360 -5.23 7.67 -23.88
C MET A 360 -6.37 7.84 -22.88
N VAL A 361 -6.00 8.25 -21.66
CA VAL A 361 -6.94 8.51 -20.56
C VAL A 361 -7.20 10.00 -20.44
N GLU A 362 -8.31 10.36 -19.79
CA GLU A 362 -8.77 11.74 -19.67
C GLU A 362 -7.88 12.57 -18.74
N GLY A 363 -7.68 13.85 -19.07
CA GLY A 363 -6.93 14.80 -18.26
C GLY A 363 -5.46 14.41 -17.98
N SER A 364 -4.88 15.05 -16.96
CA SER A 364 -3.50 14.81 -16.54
C SER A 364 -3.35 13.60 -15.62
N VAL A 365 -2.22 12.90 -15.75
CA VAL A 365 -1.87 11.70 -14.99
C VAL A 365 -0.51 11.87 -14.31
N GLY A 366 -0.37 11.49 -13.03
CA GLY A 366 0.96 11.43 -12.39
C GLY A 366 1.88 10.43 -13.09
N ILE A 367 1.47 9.16 -13.11
CA ILE A 367 2.18 8.07 -13.77
C ILE A 367 1.24 7.35 -14.75
N LEU A 368 1.66 7.28 -16.01
CA LEU A 368 0.90 6.69 -17.09
C LEU A 368 1.62 5.46 -17.66
N VAL A 369 0.89 4.37 -17.90
CA VAL A 369 1.34 3.21 -18.69
C VAL A 369 0.32 2.96 -19.79
N ILE A 370 0.75 2.90 -21.05
CA ILE A 370 -0.22 2.89 -22.15
C ILE A 370 0.15 1.99 -23.33
N ASN A 371 -0.88 1.39 -23.92
CA ASN A 371 -0.84 0.58 -25.12
C ASN A 371 -0.74 1.36 -26.44
N SER A 372 0.28 2.21 -26.54
CA SER A 372 0.58 2.99 -27.73
C SER A 372 2.06 3.36 -27.78
N ILE A 373 2.52 3.80 -28.95
CA ILE A 373 3.78 4.56 -29.06
C ILE A 373 3.52 6.02 -28.67
N ALA A 374 4.56 6.74 -28.25
CA ALA A 374 4.45 8.12 -27.77
C ALA A 374 3.97 9.12 -28.83
N THR A 375 4.16 8.83 -30.13
CA THR A 375 3.76 9.70 -31.25
C THR A 375 2.39 9.35 -31.84
N ALA A 376 1.72 8.30 -31.34
CA ALA A 376 0.39 7.88 -31.76
C ALA A 376 -0.42 7.36 -30.56
N ALA A 377 -0.44 8.14 -29.49
CA ALA A 377 -1.00 7.79 -28.19
C ALA A 377 -2.52 7.55 -28.18
N THR A 378 -3.22 8.04 -29.19
CA THR A 378 -4.66 7.83 -29.42
C THR A 378 -4.95 6.62 -30.32
N THR A 379 -3.95 5.80 -30.61
CA THR A 379 -4.08 4.60 -31.44
C THR A 379 -3.55 3.40 -30.68
N SER A 380 -4.42 2.42 -30.42
CA SER A 380 -4.02 1.18 -29.76
C SER A 380 -3.10 0.35 -30.66
N LEU A 381 -2.02 -0.18 -30.08
CA LEU A 381 -1.16 -1.15 -30.75
C LEU A 381 -1.61 -2.57 -30.42
N THR A 382 -1.49 -3.49 -31.37
CA THR A 382 -1.59 -4.92 -31.11
C THR A 382 -0.18 -5.45 -30.83
N PRO A 383 0.13 -5.89 -29.60
CA PRO A 383 1.43 -6.50 -29.30
C PRO A 383 1.67 -7.75 -30.15
N THR A 384 2.90 -8.01 -30.57
CA THR A 384 3.24 -9.23 -31.34
C THR A 384 3.58 -10.41 -30.43
N ASN A 385 4.19 -10.15 -29.26
CA ASN A 385 4.57 -11.14 -28.26
C ASN A 385 4.17 -10.63 -26.85
N GLY A 386 3.87 -11.52 -25.90
CA GLY A 386 3.55 -11.20 -24.49
C GLY A 386 4.60 -11.68 -23.47
N GLY A 387 4.35 -11.47 -22.17
CA GLY A 387 5.10 -12.12 -21.08
C GLY A 387 6.20 -11.27 -20.42
N THR A 388 7.42 -11.82 -20.30
CA THR A 388 8.60 -11.16 -19.70
C THR A 388 9.84 -11.19 -20.60
N ASP A 389 9.70 -11.58 -21.87
CA ASP A 389 10.79 -11.64 -22.84
C ASP A 389 11.17 -10.24 -23.36
N ALA A 390 12.42 -10.03 -23.78
CA ALA A 390 12.90 -8.73 -24.29
C ALA A 390 12.27 -8.35 -25.66
N THR A 391 11.60 -9.29 -26.34
CA THR A 391 10.84 -9.05 -27.58
C THR A 391 9.34 -8.87 -27.34
N ASN A 392 8.95 -8.73 -26.07
CA ASN A 392 7.57 -8.60 -25.66
C ASN A 392 7.04 -7.20 -25.95
N GLY A 393 5.88 -7.14 -26.60
CA GLY A 393 5.19 -5.91 -26.92
C GLY A 393 4.31 -5.36 -25.81
N THR A 394 4.27 -5.95 -24.61
CA THR A 394 3.41 -5.55 -23.48
C THR A 394 4.16 -4.66 -22.48
N ASN A 395 3.43 -3.88 -21.70
CA ASN A 395 4.01 -3.09 -20.61
C ASN A 395 3.84 -3.86 -19.29
N SER A 396 4.79 -4.73 -18.97
CA SER A 396 4.62 -5.76 -17.93
C SER A 396 5.70 -5.70 -16.84
N GLY A 397 5.37 -6.15 -15.63
CA GLY A 397 6.32 -6.21 -14.50
C GLY A 397 6.75 -4.85 -13.94
N ASN A 398 6.08 -3.76 -14.30
CA ASN A 398 6.42 -2.42 -13.86
C ASN A 398 5.95 -2.16 -12.42
N LYS A 399 6.75 -1.40 -11.67
CA LYS A 399 6.62 -1.20 -10.23
C LYS A 399 6.53 0.28 -9.88
N PHE A 400 5.55 0.62 -9.05
CA PHE A 400 5.30 1.99 -8.61
C PHE A 400 5.24 2.02 -7.10
N TYR A 401 6.30 2.52 -6.44
CA TYR A 401 6.48 2.40 -4.99
C TYR A 401 6.80 3.73 -4.31
N SER A 402 6.20 3.97 -3.14
CA SER A 402 6.55 5.11 -2.27
C SER A 402 6.49 6.46 -2.97
N ASN A 403 5.69 6.59 -4.05
CA ASN A 403 5.52 7.85 -4.75
C ASN A 403 4.45 8.69 -4.06
N THR A 404 4.66 10.00 -4.06
CA THR A 404 3.67 10.99 -3.62
C THR A 404 3.15 11.73 -4.83
N ILE A 405 1.86 11.60 -5.15
CA ILE A 405 1.22 12.27 -6.28
C ILE A 405 0.19 13.24 -5.72
N ASN A 406 0.31 14.51 -6.05
CA ASN A 406 -0.60 15.57 -5.61
C ASN A 406 -1.20 16.29 -6.83
N GLY A 407 -2.53 16.32 -6.90
CA GLY A 407 -3.26 16.90 -8.02
C GLY A 407 -3.47 15.93 -9.18
N GLY A 408 -3.63 16.48 -10.38
CA GLY A 408 -3.94 15.74 -11.60
C GLY A 408 -5.40 15.27 -11.71
N ASN A 409 -5.80 14.74 -12.87
CA ASN A 409 -7.09 14.06 -13.05
C ASN A 409 -7.01 12.59 -12.59
N TYR A 410 -5.87 11.96 -12.85
CA TYR A 410 -5.53 10.63 -12.35
C TYR A 410 -4.20 10.63 -11.59
N GLY A 411 -4.10 9.80 -10.55
CA GLY A 411 -2.82 9.53 -9.89
C GLY A 411 -1.95 8.62 -10.75
N ILE A 412 -2.36 7.35 -10.85
CA ILE A 412 -1.68 6.31 -11.64
C ILE A 412 -2.69 5.67 -12.60
N ALA A 413 -2.40 5.63 -13.90
CA ALA A 413 -3.27 5.03 -14.90
C ALA A 413 -2.53 4.04 -15.79
N LEU A 414 -3.02 2.80 -15.83
CA LEU A 414 -2.55 1.73 -16.69
C LEU A 414 -3.65 1.42 -17.72
N SER A 415 -3.32 1.52 -19.01
CA SER A 415 -4.22 1.27 -20.14
C SER A 415 -3.58 0.28 -21.11
N GLY A 416 -3.79 -1.01 -20.84
CA GLY A 416 -3.18 -2.13 -21.58
C GLY A 416 -3.97 -2.59 -22.81
N TYR A 417 -3.41 -3.56 -23.53
CA TYR A 417 -4.08 -4.22 -24.65
C TYR A 417 -5.19 -5.17 -24.18
N ALA A 418 -6.38 -5.08 -24.77
CA ALA A 418 -7.53 -5.92 -24.45
C ALA A 418 -7.36 -7.35 -25.00
N ALA A 419 -6.49 -8.15 -24.39
CA ALA A 419 -6.22 -9.52 -24.82
C ALA A 419 -7.47 -10.42 -24.71
N THR A 420 -7.66 -11.27 -25.72
CA THR A 420 -8.74 -12.27 -25.80
C THR A 420 -8.22 -13.71 -25.96
N LEU A 421 -6.98 -13.89 -26.41
CA LEU A 421 -6.31 -15.18 -26.57
C LEU A 421 -5.30 -15.41 -25.44
N GLY A 422 -5.16 -16.67 -25.03
CA GLY A 422 -4.23 -17.06 -23.97
C GLY A 422 -4.55 -16.45 -22.60
N VAL A 423 -5.73 -15.87 -22.40
CA VAL A 423 -6.14 -15.23 -21.14
C VAL A 423 -6.48 -16.24 -20.05
N GLY A 424 -6.44 -15.81 -18.80
CA GLY A 424 -6.81 -16.63 -17.65
C GLY A 424 -6.01 -16.26 -16.39
N PRO A 425 -6.17 -17.04 -15.31
CA PRO A 425 -5.39 -16.85 -14.07
C PRO A 425 -3.89 -17.15 -14.26
N SER A 426 -3.56 -17.99 -15.24
CA SER A 426 -2.19 -18.27 -15.68
C SER A 426 -2.15 -18.11 -17.19
N PRO A 427 -1.93 -16.87 -17.70
CA PRO A 427 -1.96 -16.63 -19.13
C PRO A 427 -0.96 -17.49 -19.90
N VAL A 428 -1.34 -17.92 -21.11
CA VAL A 428 -0.51 -18.77 -21.98
C VAL A 428 0.55 -17.90 -22.65
N ALA A 429 1.80 -18.03 -22.21
CA ALA A 429 2.90 -17.13 -22.60
C ALA A 429 3.09 -16.93 -24.11
N THR A 430 2.75 -17.92 -24.95
CA THR A 430 2.94 -17.88 -26.41
C THR A 430 1.85 -17.15 -27.18
N THR A 431 0.65 -16.96 -26.61
CA THR A 431 -0.50 -16.36 -27.31
C THR A 431 -1.11 -15.19 -26.56
N PHE A 432 -0.78 -15.04 -25.28
CA PHE A 432 -1.24 -13.95 -24.45
C PHE A 432 -0.52 -12.64 -24.80
N LEU A 433 -1.27 -11.55 -24.93
CA LEU A 433 -0.75 -10.22 -25.35
C LEU A 433 -1.17 -9.10 -24.39
N GLY A 434 -1.66 -9.43 -23.20
CA GLY A 434 -2.07 -8.45 -22.19
C GLY A 434 -0.91 -8.04 -21.29
N ASP A 435 -1.05 -6.88 -20.64
CA ASP A 435 -0.06 -6.42 -19.65
C ASP A 435 -0.18 -7.27 -18.36
N LEU A 436 0.96 -7.73 -17.83
CA LEU A 436 1.04 -8.74 -16.77
C LEU A 436 1.92 -8.28 -15.61
N ASN A 437 1.53 -8.61 -14.37
CA ASN A 437 2.33 -8.45 -13.15
C ASN A 437 2.79 -7.00 -12.88
N ASN A 438 2.03 -5.99 -13.31
CA ASN A 438 2.29 -4.63 -12.84
C ASN A 438 1.90 -4.52 -11.36
N ASP A 439 2.64 -3.71 -10.61
CA ASP A 439 2.54 -3.63 -9.15
C ASP A 439 2.50 -2.17 -8.68
N ILE A 440 1.37 -1.81 -8.06
CA ILE A 440 1.11 -0.49 -7.50
C ILE A 440 1.05 -0.61 -5.98
N GLY A 441 2.15 -0.22 -5.33
CA GLY A 441 2.27 -0.11 -3.87
C GLY A 441 2.85 -1.33 -3.14
N GLY A 442 3.10 -2.45 -3.84
CA GLY A 442 3.94 -3.55 -3.34
C GLY A 442 3.30 -4.40 -2.25
N SER A 443 4.14 -4.96 -1.37
CA SER A 443 3.74 -5.96 -0.37
C SER A 443 3.74 -5.44 1.08
N SER A 444 4.06 -4.16 1.30
CA SER A 444 4.08 -3.55 2.63
C SER A 444 3.75 -2.06 2.60
N ALA A 445 3.45 -1.48 3.75
CA ALA A 445 3.17 -0.05 3.87
C ALA A 445 4.35 0.85 3.45
N SER A 446 5.60 0.39 3.52
CA SER A 446 6.77 1.20 3.13
C SER A 446 6.87 1.41 1.63
N THR A 447 6.26 0.53 0.82
CA THR A 447 6.20 0.65 -0.65
C THR A 447 4.91 1.30 -1.15
N GLY A 448 3.95 1.58 -0.26
CA GLY A 448 2.66 2.16 -0.62
C GLY A 448 2.78 3.55 -1.23
N ASN A 449 2.01 3.83 -2.29
CA ASN A 449 1.94 5.18 -2.86
C ASN A 449 0.96 6.06 -2.07
N THR A 450 1.20 7.37 -2.09
CA THR A 450 0.32 8.39 -1.52
C THR A 450 -0.23 9.26 -2.65
N ILE A 451 -1.53 9.18 -2.93
CA ILE A 451 -2.21 9.90 -4.01
C ILE A 451 -3.20 10.87 -3.39
N LEU A 452 -2.97 12.17 -3.58
CA LEU A 452 -3.66 13.26 -2.90
C LEU A 452 -4.27 14.23 -3.90
N ASN A 453 -5.41 14.82 -3.53
CA ASN A 453 -5.98 16.01 -4.19
C ASN A 453 -6.24 15.88 -5.70
N TYR A 454 -6.42 14.66 -6.18
CA TYR A 454 -6.72 14.35 -7.57
C TYR A 454 -8.19 14.63 -7.92
N GLY A 455 -8.46 14.85 -9.19
CA GLY A 455 -9.78 15.24 -9.68
C GLY A 455 -10.14 16.69 -9.35
N GLY A 456 -11.44 17.00 -9.33
CA GLY A 456 -11.94 18.36 -9.10
C GLY A 456 -11.67 19.37 -10.23
N GLY A 457 -11.02 19.00 -11.33
CA GLY A 457 -10.65 19.90 -12.44
C GLY A 457 -11.79 20.51 -13.24
N GLY A 458 -12.92 19.83 -13.35
CA GLY A 458 -14.13 20.34 -14.00
C GLY A 458 -15.24 19.29 -14.11
N THR A 459 -16.31 19.64 -14.80
CA THR A 459 -17.64 19.01 -14.69
C THR A 459 -17.99 18.04 -15.83
N SER A 460 -17.05 17.64 -16.68
CA SER A 460 -17.36 16.81 -17.87
C SER A 460 -16.68 15.43 -17.89
N SER A 461 -15.41 15.32 -17.48
CA SER A 461 -14.63 14.08 -17.58
C SER A 461 -14.51 13.35 -16.23
N PRO A 462 -14.50 12.01 -16.22
CA PRO A 462 -14.31 11.23 -15.00
C PRO A 462 -12.89 11.35 -14.45
N ALA A 463 -12.72 11.01 -13.17
CA ALA A 463 -11.43 10.98 -12.49
C ALA A 463 -11.28 9.74 -11.59
N ALA A 464 -10.05 9.24 -11.43
CA ALA A 464 -9.73 8.17 -10.49
C ALA A 464 -8.34 8.33 -9.86
N GLY A 465 -8.16 7.86 -8.61
CA GLY A 465 -6.83 7.85 -8.00
C GLY A 465 -5.91 6.86 -8.71
N ILE A 466 -6.41 5.62 -8.89
CA ILE A 466 -5.74 4.56 -9.65
C ILE A 466 -6.70 4.02 -10.70
N ARG A 467 -6.23 3.82 -11.95
CA ARG A 467 -6.95 3.09 -13.00
C ARG A 467 -6.08 1.95 -13.51
N ALA A 468 -6.63 0.74 -13.56
CA ALA A 468 -5.99 -0.45 -14.12
C ALA A 468 -6.92 -1.09 -15.16
N ASN A 469 -6.66 -0.80 -16.44
CA ASN A 469 -7.43 -1.29 -17.57
C ASN A 469 -6.62 -2.31 -18.37
N ASN A 470 -7.23 -3.46 -18.66
CA ASN A 470 -6.64 -4.62 -19.33
C ASN A 470 -5.34 -5.10 -18.68
N GLN A 471 -5.42 -5.49 -17.41
CA GLN A 471 -4.28 -5.94 -16.61
C GLN A 471 -4.51 -7.37 -16.08
N TRP A 472 -3.45 -8.17 -16.06
CA TRP A 472 -3.45 -9.52 -15.50
C TRP A 472 -2.49 -9.63 -14.31
N SER A 473 -2.93 -10.32 -13.26
CA SER A 473 -2.14 -10.50 -12.03
C SER A 473 -1.66 -9.17 -11.42
N ILE A 474 -2.46 -8.12 -11.57
CA ILE A 474 -2.17 -6.80 -11.02
C ILE A 474 -2.22 -6.84 -9.49
N ASN A 475 -1.25 -6.20 -8.85
CA ASN A 475 -1.29 -5.87 -7.42
C ASN A 475 -1.56 -4.38 -7.25
N ILE A 476 -2.59 -4.04 -6.49
CA ILE A 476 -2.92 -2.67 -6.07
C ILE A 476 -3.04 -2.72 -4.55
N SER A 477 -1.93 -2.54 -3.85
CA SER A 477 -1.91 -2.73 -2.40
C SER A 477 -1.18 -1.63 -1.63
N TYR A 478 -1.59 -1.42 -0.37
CA TYR A 478 -0.96 -0.48 0.56
C TYR A 478 -0.97 1.01 0.14
N ASN A 479 -1.80 1.38 -0.85
CA ASN A 479 -1.88 2.76 -1.30
C ASN A 479 -2.78 3.60 -0.38
N THR A 480 -2.38 4.85 -0.15
CA THR A 480 -3.21 5.88 0.50
C THR A 480 -3.75 6.81 -0.58
N ILE A 481 -5.06 6.82 -0.77
CA ILE A 481 -5.74 7.61 -1.81
C ILE A 481 -6.73 8.54 -1.12
N ASN A 482 -6.56 9.85 -1.30
CA ASN A 482 -7.44 10.87 -0.75
C ASN A 482 -7.61 12.03 -1.71
N ASN A 483 -8.80 12.18 -2.29
CA ASN A 483 -9.03 13.24 -3.28
C ASN A 483 -9.15 14.65 -2.70
N ASN A 484 -9.30 14.78 -1.39
CA ASN A 484 -9.38 16.07 -0.74
C ASN A 484 -8.91 15.97 0.71
N ASN A 485 -7.64 16.30 0.94
CA ASN A 485 -7.04 16.34 2.28
C ASN A 485 -7.21 17.71 2.97
N GLY A 486 -8.08 18.58 2.46
CA GLY A 486 -8.28 19.96 2.91
C GLY A 486 -7.79 21.01 1.90
N SER A 487 -6.87 20.66 0.99
CA SER A 487 -6.43 21.53 -0.11
C SER A 487 -6.94 21.11 -1.50
N GLY A 488 -7.66 19.98 -1.58
CA GLY A 488 -8.26 19.47 -2.81
C GLY A 488 -9.64 20.04 -3.08
N VAL A 489 -10.26 19.57 -4.17
CA VAL A 489 -11.64 19.90 -4.55
C VAL A 489 -12.38 18.64 -4.90
N ASN A 490 -13.59 18.48 -4.37
CA ASN A 490 -14.41 17.31 -4.63
C ASN A 490 -14.82 17.26 -6.11
N HIS A 491 -14.64 16.11 -6.75
CA HIS A 491 -14.89 15.97 -8.18
C HIS A 491 -16.38 15.96 -8.50
N ALA A 492 -16.79 16.67 -9.56
CA ALA A 492 -18.20 16.99 -9.84
C ALA A 492 -18.93 15.99 -10.77
N THR A 493 -18.26 14.93 -11.21
CA THR A 493 -18.86 13.89 -12.08
C THR A 493 -18.55 12.47 -11.59
N THR A 494 -18.61 11.47 -12.48
CA THR A 494 -18.25 10.09 -12.19
C THR A 494 -16.86 10.01 -11.57
N PHE A 495 -16.79 9.45 -10.36
CA PHE A 495 -15.59 9.56 -9.55
C PHE A 495 -15.18 8.23 -8.92
N ARG A 496 -13.88 7.94 -8.91
CA ARG A 496 -13.34 6.68 -8.37
C ARG A 496 -12.12 6.88 -7.48
N GLY A 497 -11.95 5.98 -6.50
CA GLY A 497 -10.69 5.84 -5.78
C GLY A 497 -9.75 4.93 -6.56
N ILE A 498 -10.09 3.66 -6.60
CA ILE A 498 -9.44 2.61 -7.38
C ILE A 498 -10.43 2.13 -8.44
N TYR A 499 -10.02 2.16 -9.71
CA TYR A 499 -10.77 1.64 -10.84
C TYR A 499 -9.99 0.50 -11.50
N ALA A 500 -10.14 -0.71 -10.97
CA ALA A 500 -9.64 -1.94 -11.57
C ALA A 500 -10.60 -2.35 -12.70
N GLN A 501 -10.48 -1.69 -13.84
CA GLN A 501 -11.48 -1.64 -14.89
C GLN A 501 -11.69 -2.97 -15.64
N ALA A 502 -10.63 -3.58 -16.15
CA ALA A 502 -10.76 -4.75 -17.04
C ALA A 502 -9.52 -5.65 -17.04
N GLY A 503 -9.75 -6.93 -17.32
CA GLY A 503 -8.74 -7.97 -17.44
C GLY A 503 -9.45 -9.32 -17.54
N THR A 504 -9.57 -9.83 -18.77
CA THR A 504 -10.43 -10.98 -19.07
C THR A 504 -9.95 -12.22 -18.34
N SER A 505 -10.81 -12.82 -17.51
CA SER A 505 -10.50 -14.02 -16.72
C SER A 505 -9.25 -13.91 -15.85
N ALA A 506 -8.83 -12.68 -15.54
CA ALA A 506 -7.59 -12.42 -14.82
C ALA A 506 -7.71 -12.64 -13.31
N ASN A 507 -6.57 -12.86 -12.66
CA ASN A 507 -6.43 -12.63 -11.22
C ASN A 507 -6.15 -11.13 -10.95
N ALA A 508 -6.62 -10.62 -9.82
CA ALA A 508 -6.27 -9.29 -9.33
C ALA A 508 -6.25 -9.25 -7.80
N THR A 509 -5.36 -8.42 -7.25
CA THR A 509 -5.24 -8.18 -5.82
C THR A 509 -5.41 -6.69 -5.52
N ILE A 510 -6.40 -6.34 -4.70
CA ILE A 510 -6.71 -4.99 -4.25
C ILE A 510 -6.77 -5.01 -2.72
N ASN A 511 -5.61 -4.96 -2.06
CA ASN A 511 -5.52 -5.22 -0.62
C ASN A 511 -4.90 -4.08 0.19
N ASN A 512 -5.31 -3.93 1.45
CA ASN A 512 -4.66 -3.02 2.40
C ASN A 512 -4.61 -1.55 1.94
N ASN A 513 -5.48 -1.12 1.03
CA ASN A 513 -5.53 0.28 0.61
C ASN A 513 -6.36 1.10 1.59
N THR A 514 -5.99 2.37 1.78
CA THR A 514 -6.82 3.37 2.45
C THR A 514 -7.36 4.32 1.40
N VAL A 515 -8.69 4.34 1.20
CA VAL A 515 -9.37 5.15 0.19
C VAL A 515 -10.35 6.10 0.87
N THR A 516 -10.04 7.39 0.84
CA THR A 516 -10.96 8.46 1.23
C THR A 516 -11.52 9.10 -0.03
N LEU A 517 -12.82 8.93 -0.26
CA LEU A 517 -13.50 9.44 -1.46
C LEU A 517 -14.62 10.41 -1.09
N GLN A 518 -14.42 11.67 -1.43
CA GLN A 518 -15.36 12.77 -1.25
C GLN A 518 -15.82 13.30 -2.61
N SER A 519 -17.03 12.91 -3.03
CA SER A 519 -17.60 13.35 -4.30
C SER A 519 -18.32 14.70 -4.16
N GLY A 520 -18.21 15.53 -5.20
CA GLY A 520 -18.88 16.81 -5.36
C GLY A 520 -19.95 16.79 -6.47
N ALA A 521 -20.24 15.61 -7.02
CA ALA A 521 -21.25 15.43 -8.06
C ALA A 521 -22.69 15.57 -7.50
N SER A 522 -23.69 15.60 -8.37
CA SER A 522 -25.11 15.63 -7.96
C SER A 522 -25.85 14.35 -8.36
N THR A 523 -25.63 13.86 -9.57
CA THR A 523 -26.36 12.72 -10.17
C THR A 523 -25.44 11.56 -10.56
N SER A 524 -24.13 11.79 -10.70
CA SER A 524 -23.17 10.77 -11.11
C SER A 524 -22.84 9.76 -10.00
N ALA A 525 -22.28 8.62 -10.39
CA ALA A 525 -21.82 7.61 -9.44
C ALA A 525 -20.45 7.96 -8.86
N ALA A 526 -20.28 7.72 -7.55
CA ALA A 526 -18.99 7.76 -6.87
C ALA A 526 -18.69 6.37 -6.29
N THR A 527 -17.56 5.77 -6.68
CA THR A 527 -17.19 4.42 -6.27
C THR A 527 -15.79 4.37 -5.70
N ALA A 528 -15.61 4.04 -4.41
CA ALA A 528 -14.28 4.10 -3.80
C ALA A 528 -13.35 3.00 -4.34
N ILE A 529 -13.81 1.75 -4.42
CA ILE A 529 -13.12 0.66 -5.10
C ILE A 529 -14.07 0.03 -6.11
N ASP A 530 -13.73 0.09 -7.39
CA ASP A 530 -14.52 -0.46 -8.49
C ASP A 530 -13.69 -1.51 -9.25
N ASN A 531 -14.12 -2.78 -9.18
CA ASN A 531 -13.48 -3.89 -9.86
C ASN A 531 -14.39 -4.45 -10.97
N GLY A 532 -13.88 -4.44 -12.21
CA GLY A 532 -14.35 -5.20 -13.36
C GLY A 532 -13.35 -6.24 -13.87
N ILE A 533 -12.15 -6.32 -13.28
CA ILE A 533 -11.16 -7.37 -13.61
C ILE A 533 -11.71 -8.75 -13.20
N GLY A 534 -11.54 -9.75 -14.06
CA GLY A 534 -11.82 -11.15 -13.76
C GLY A 534 -12.98 -11.77 -14.54
N SER A 535 -13.78 -10.98 -15.26
CA SER A 535 -14.82 -11.53 -16.14
C SER A 535 -14.21 -12.18 -17.39
N THR A 536 -14.58 -13.37 -17.83
CA THR A 536 -15.52 -14.34 -17.26
C THR A 536 -14.78 -15.44 -16.48
N ALA A 537 -15.50 -16.22 -15.67
CA ALA A 537 -14.91 -17.28 -14.84
C ALA A 537 -14.00 -18.26 -15.63
N ALA A 538 -12.75 -18.40 -15.20
CA ALA A 538 -11.81 -19.41 -15.68
C ALA A 538 -10.87 -19.88 -14.56
N SER A 539 -11.45 -20.30 -13.42
CA SER A 539 -10.73 -20.64 -12.17
C SER A 539 -9.94 -19.47 -11.54
N ASN A 540 -10.18 -18.24 -12.01
CA ASN A 540 -9.53 -17.04 -11.54
C ASN A 540 -10.11 -16.52 -10.22
N THR A 541 -9.25 -15.83 -9.47
CA THR A 541 -9.55 -15.29 -8.15
C THR A 541 -9.31 -13.79 -8.11
N ILE A 542 -10.31 -13.07 -7.62
CA ILE A 542 -10.22 -11.64 -7.28
C ILE A 542 -10.19 -11.49 -5.77
N ASN A 543 -9.21 -10.74 -5.27
CA ASN A 543 -9.05 -10.44 -3.86
C ASN A 543 -9.21 -8.94 -3.61
N ILE A 544 -10.20 -8.56 -2.81
CA ILE A 544 -10.46 -7.19 -2.35
C ILE A 544 -10.50 -7.21 -0.84
N ASN A 545 -9.35 -7.29 -0.18
CA ASN A 545 -9.27 -7.61 1.25
C ASN A 545 -8.57 -6.53 2.08
N ASN A 546 -9.00 -6.38 3.34
CA ASN A 546 -8.34 -5.51 4.33
C ASN A 546 -8.26 -4.02 3.91
N ASN A 547 -9.14 -3.55 3.01
CA ASN A 547 -9.15 -2.14 2.63
C ASN A 547 -9.90 -1.31 3.66
N ASN A 548 -9.46 -0.07 3.87
CA ASN A 548 -10.15 0.93 4.68
C ASN A 548 -10.76 1.99 3.77
N VAL A 549 -12.07 2.12 3.76
CA VAL A 549 -12.81 3.07 2.91
C VAL A 549 -13.51 4.11 3.78
N ASN A 550 -13.31 5.38 3.43
CA ASN A 550 -13.93 6.54 4.06
C ASN A 550 -14.81 7.27 3.04
N CYS A 551 -16.12 7.25 3.27
CA CYS A 551 -17.14 7.69 2.31
C CYS A 551 -17.58 9.14 2.55
N GLY A 552 -17.70 9.95 1.49
CA GLY A 552 -18.31 11.28 1.52
C GLY A 552 -19.00 11.63 0.19
N TYR A 553 -20.25 12.09 0.25
CA TYR A 553 -21.01 12.51 -0.93
C TYR A 553 -22.20 13.42 -0.56
N THR A 554 -21.89 14.58 0.00
CA THR A 554 -22.90 15.49 0.59
C THR A 554 -23.76 16.22 -0.43
N THR A 555 -23.28 16.35 -1.67
CA THR A 555 -23.97 17.04 -2.77
C THR A 555 -24.90 16.14 -3.57
N ALA A 556 -24.97 14.85 -3.25
CA ALA A 556 -25.79 13.88 -3.98
C ALA A 556 -27.28 14.25 -3.94
N THR A 557 -27.91 14.22 -5.11
CA THR A 557 -29.36 14.29 -5.30
C THR A 557 -29.89 12.90 -5.65
N SER A 558 -29.71 12.43 -6.88
CA SER A 558 -29.99 11.03 -7.29
C SER A 558 -28.72 10.18 -7.38
N GLY A 559 -27.54 10.78 -7.23
CA GLY A 559 -26.25 10.10 -7.33
C GLY A 559 -26.12 8.92 -6.37
N VAL A 560 -25.37 7.91 -6.82
CA VAL A 560 -25.11 6.68 -6.08
C VAL A 560 -23.69 6.69 -5.55
N PHE A 561 -23.53 6.19 -4.31
CA PHE A 561 -22.23 5.94 -3.71
C PHE A 561 -22.08 4.44 -3.50
N THR A 562 -20.99 3.88 -3.99
CA THR A 562 -20.62 2.49 -3.71
C THR A 562 -19.24 2.44 -3.07
N ALA A 563 -19.09 1.86 -1.88
CA ALA A 563 -17.77 1.79 -1.24
C ALA A 563 -16.88 0.73 -1.92
N ILE A 564 -17.37 -0.50 -2.05
CA ILE A 564 -16.70 -1.56 -2.80
C ILE A 564 -17.68 -2.15 -3.81
N SER A 565 -17.31 -2.12 -5.09
CA SER A 565 -18.06 -2.69 -6.21
C SER A 565 -17.22 -3.76 -6.88
N ASN A 566 -17.72 -4.99 -6.93
CA ASN A 566 -17.27 -5.99 -7.89
C ASN A 566 -18.38 -6.19 -8.94
N SER A 567 -18.08 -5.87 -10.19
CA SER A 567 -18.92 -6.18 -11.35
C SER A 567 -18.45 -7.44 -12.10
N SER A 568 -17.32 -8.02 -11.70
CA SER A 568 -16.75 -9.18 -12.38
C SER A 568 -17.54 -10.47 -12.15
N SER A 569 -17.56 -11.36 -13.15
CA SER A 569 -18.09 -12.72 -13.09
C SER A 569 -16.99 -13.77 -12.91
N ALA A 570 -15.93 -13.43 -12.16
CA ALA A 570 -14.81 -14.33 -11.88
C ALA A 570 -15.25 -15.65 -11.23
N ALA A 571 -14.40 -16.68 -11.27
CA ALA A 571 -14.72 -17.95 -10.63
C ALA A 571 -14.82 -17.80 -9.10
N THR A 572 -13.90 -17.06 -8.48
CA THR A 572 -13.95 -16.73 -7.05
C THR A 572 -13.69 -15.25 -6.81
N VAL A 573 -14.53 -14.62 -6.00
CA VAL A 573 -14.33 -13.25 -5.49
C VAL A 573 -14.28 -13.29 -3.97
N ASN A 574 -13.24 -12.70 -3.40
CA ASN A 574 -13.06 -12.56 -1.96
C ASN A 574 -13.10 -11.08 -1.60
N ILE A 575 -14.09 -10.67 -0.80
CA ILE A 575 -14.22 -9.31 -0.27
C ILE A 575 -14.23 -9.42 1.25
N ASN A 576 -13.04 -9.57 1.86
CA ASN A 576 -12.92 -9.93 3.27
C ASN A 576 -12.21 -8.86 4.10
N ASN A 577 -12.62 -8.73 5.36
CA ASN A 577 -11.97 -7.89 6.36
C ASN A 577 -11.86 -6.41 5.97
N ASN A 578 -12.71 -5.92 5.06
CA ASN A 578 -12.73 -4.51 4.70
C ASN A 578 -13.43 -3.71 5.78
N LYS A 579 -12.97 -2.48 5.99
CA LYS A 579 -13.56 -1.51 6.91
C LYS A 579 -14.14 -0.36 6.11
N ILE A 580 -15.41 -0.04 6.33
CA ILE A 580 -16.13 1.02 5.62
C ILE A 580 -16.76 1.95 6.65
N THR A 581 -16.44 3.23 6.56
CA THR A 581 -16.88 4.28 7.50
C THR A 581 -17.17 5.59 6.76
N GLY A 582 -17.85 6.54 7.40
CA GLY A 582 -17.99 7.90 6.88
C GLY A 582 -16.73 8.75 7.10
N THR A 583 -16.57 9.81 6.31
CA THR A 583 -15.63 10.89 6.65
C THR A 583 -16.17 11.72 7.82
N ALA A 584 -15.28 12.28 8.65
CA ALA A 584 -15.69 13.11 9.79
C ALA A 584 -16.38 14.43 9.37
N ALA A 585 -16.13 14.90 8.14
CA ALA A 585 -16.57 16.19 7.64
C ALA A 585 -17.83 16.14 6.78
N ASN A 586 -18.27 14.98 6.28
CA ASN A 586 -19.27 14.89 5.21
C ASN A 586 -20.05 13.55 5.22
N SER A 587 -21.38 13.60 5.47
CA SER A 587 -22.29 12.45 5.39
C SER A 587 -22.65 12.08 3.94
N LEU A 588 -23.41 10.99 3.75
CA LEU A 588 -24.02 10.68 2.46
C LEU A 588 -25.37 11.42 2.32
N ALA A 589 -25.76 11.78 1.11
CA ALA A 589 -26.99 12.52 0.81
C ALA A 589 -27.77 11.90 -0.35
N GLY A 590 -28.93 12.48 -0.69
CA GLY A 590 -29.67 12.11 -1.90
C GLY A 590 -30.61 10.91 -1.74
N THR A 591 -31.27 10.53 -2.84
CA THR A 591 -32.35 9.52 -2.95
C THR A 591 -31.94 8.25 -3.70
N GLY A 592 -30.69 8.15 -4.17
CA GLY A 592 -30.15 6.97 -4.86
C GLY A 592 -30.07 5.69 -4.00
N THR A 593 -29.54 4.61 -4.56
CA THR A 593 -29.25 3.38 -3.79
C THR A 593 -27.78 3.36 -3.40
N HIS A 594 -27.43 3.68 -2.15
CA HIS A 594 -26.04 3.55 -1.69
C HIS A 594 -25.75 2.12 -1.27
N VAL A 595 -24.58 1.61 -1.68
CA VAL A 595 -24.17 0.23 -1.46
C VAL A 595 -22.79 0.20 -0.83
N MET A 596 -22.63 -0.46 0.32
CA MET A 596 -21.30 -0.50 0.95
C MET A 596 -20.45 -1.59 0.29
N ILE A 597 -21.00 -2.78 0.10
CA ILE A 597 -20.34 -3.86 -0.64
C ILE A 597 -21.31 -4.42 -1.68
N GLU A 598 -20.91 -4.41 -2.95
CA GLU A 598 -21.57 -5.13 -4.04
C GLU A 598 -20.65 -6.22 -4.57
N THR A 599 -21.12 -7.48 -4.53
CA THR A 599 -20.30 -8.64 -4.90
C THR A 599 -20.35 -9.01 -6.38
N GLY A 600 -21.37 -8.56 -7.11
CA GLY A 600 -21.58 -8.96 -8.50
C GLY A 600 -22.13 -10.39 -8.66
N SER A 601 -21.74 -11.03 -9.77
CA SER A 601 -22.22 -12.37 -10.15
C SER A 601 -21.09 -13.38 -10.45
N PRO A 602 -20.10 -13.56 -9.55
CA PRO A 602 -19.10 -14.61 -9.69
C PRO A 602 -19.69 -16.00 -9.42
N THR A 603 -18.99 -17.08 -9.78
CA THR A 603 -19.46 -18.43 -9.42
C THR A 603 -19.53 -18.60 -7.90
N THR A 604 -18.46 -18.20 -7.21
CA THR A 604 -18.38 -18.19 -5.75
C THR A 604 -17.95 -16.82 -5.26
N VAL A 605 -18.64 -16.29 -4.25
CA VAL A 605 -18.20 -15.10 -3.51
C VAL A 605 -18.21 -15.30 -2.01
N ASN A 606 -17.17 -14.79 -1.38
CA ASN A 606 -17.01 -14.73 0.06
C ASN A 606 -16.96 -13.27 0.51
N THR A 607 -17.86 -12.89 1.42
CA THR A 607 -17.83 -11.63 2.16
C THR A 607 -17.67 -11.97 3.63
N ASN A 608 -16.43 -11.97 4.14
CA ASN A 608 -16.16 -12.42 5.50
C ASN A 608 -15.45 -11.36 6.34
N GLY A 609 -15.88 -11.15 7.58
CA GLY A 609 -15.19 -10.30 8.55
C GLY A 609 -15.19 -8.80 8.23
N ASN A 610 -16.02 -8.35 7.28
CA ASN A 610 -16.13 -6.94 6.93
C ASN A 610 -16.82 -6.14 8.04
N LYS A 611 -16.44 -4.87 8.19
CA LYS A 611 -16.99 -3.95 9.18
C LYS A 611 -17.51 -2.70 8.49
N ILE A 612 -18.82 -2.54 8.47
CA ILE A 612 -19.51 -1.36 7.94
C ILE A 612 -20.10 -0.63 9.13
N TYR A 613 -19.63 0.59 9.43
CA TYR A 613 -20.16 1.28 10.60
C TYR A 613 -20.15 2.81 10.56
N SER A 614 -21.05 3.39 11.37
CA SER A 614 -21.18 4.84 11.60
C SER A 614 -21.42 5.64 10.32
N LEU A 615 -22.46 5.28 9.57
CA LEU A 615 -22.84 5.95 8.33
C LEU A 615 -24.25 6.53 8.45
N SER A 616 -24.38 7.82 8.16
CA SER A 616 -25.65 8.54 8.19
C SER A 616 -26.00 9.11 6.83
N ARG A 617 -27.31 9.20 6.55
CA ARG A 617 -27.86 9.74 5.30
C ARG A 617 -28.87 10.84 5.52
N SER A 618 -28.71 11.97 4.83
CA SER A 618 -29.63 13.11 4.91
C SER A 618 -30.75 13.12 3.85
N GLY A 619 -30.86 12.09 3.01
CA GLY A 619 -31.89 12.01 1.99
C GLY A 619 -33.31 11.80 2.54
N ALA A 620 -34.31 12.39 1.89
CA ALA A 620 -35.73 12.20 2.23
C ALA A 620 -36.29 10.80 1.85
N SER A 621 -35.59 10.05 1.00
CA SER A 621 -35.95 8.69 0.59
C SER A 621 -34.72 7.99 -0.01
N GLY A 622 -34.92 6.78 -0.55
CA GLY A 622 -33.89 5.97 -1.19
C GLY A 622 -33.59 4.69 -0.43
N SER A 623 -32.52 4.00 -0.82
CA SER A 623 -32.19 2.69 -0.28
C SER A 623 -30.74 2.61 0.19
N TRP A 624 -30.53 1.94 1.32
CA TRP A 624 -29.23 1.45 1.77
C TRP A 624 -29.12 -0.05 1.51
N ARG A 625 -27.93 -0.45 1.08
CA ARG A 625 -27.50 -1.84 1.01
C ARG A 625 -26.16 -1.94 1.74
N GLY A 626 -26.12 -2.68 2.85
CA GLY A 626 -24.86 -2.94 3.54
C GLY A 626 -23.99 -3.85 2.67
N ILE A 627 -24.32 -5.13 2.63
CA ILE A 627 -23.71 -6.11 1.72
C ILE A 627 -24.80 -6.61 0.78
N LYS A 628 -24.57 -6.44 -0.52
CA LYS A 628 -25.48 -6.87 -1.58
C LYS A 628 -24.78 -7.85 -2.49
N THR A 629 -25.50 -8.91 -2.85
CA THR A 629 -25.14 -9.75 -3.98
C THR A 629 -26.16 -9.67 -5.11
N THR A 630 -25.72 -10.01 -6.32
CA THR A 630 -26.57 -10.15 -7.51
C THR A 630 -26.78 -11.64 -7.79
N SER A 631 -26.00 -12.28 -8.66
CA SER A 631 -26.36 -13.61 -9.16
C SER A 631 -25.28 -14.68 -9.01
N PRO A 632 -24.59 -14.83 -7.86
CA PRO A 632 -23.63 -15.90 -7.69
C PRO A 632 -24.30 -17.26 -7.52
N THR A 633 -23.59 -18.32 -7.90
CA THR A 633 -24.02 -19.68 -7.57
C THR A 633 -23.88 -19.93 -6.07
N ASN A 634 -22.76 -19.52 -5.47
CA ASN A 634 -22.49 -19.69 -4.04
C ASN A 634 -22.09 -18.35 -3.42
N TRP A 635 -22.85 -17.89 -2.44
CA TRP A 635 -22.48 -16.76 -1.61
C TRP A 635 -22.34 -17.17 -0.15
N THR A 636 -21.15 -16.93 0.41
CA THR A 636 -20.91 -17.01 1.85
C THR A 636 -20.69 -15.61 2.40
N CYS A 637 -21.51 -15.24 3.38
CA CYS A 637 -21.40 -14.02 4.17
C CYS A 637 -21.20 -14.44 5.63
N ASN A 638 -20.00 -14.23 6.18
CA ASN A 638 -19.62 -14.79 7.49
C ASN A 638 -18.91 -13.77 8.38
N ALA A 639 -19.35 -13.67 9.64
CA ALA A 639 -18.71 -12.83 10.65
C ALA A 639 -18.62 -11.33 10.26
N ASP A 640 -19.48 -10.87 9.37
CA ASP A 640 -19.57 -9.44 9.01
C ASP A 640 -20.29 -8.66 10.13
N THR A 641 -19.89 -7.40 10.32
CA THR A 641 -20.53 -6.46 11.24
C THR A 641 -21.08 -5.26 10.46
N ILE A 642 -22.38 -4.99 10.60
CA ILE A 642 -23.06 -3.81 10.07
C ILE A 642 -23.67 -3.06 11.25
N ASP A 643 -23.16 -1.85 11.52
CA ASP A 643 -23.46 -1.13 12.76
C ASP A 643 -23.69 0.36 12.53
N GLY A 644 -24.89 0.86 12.81
CA GLY A 644 -25.13 2.31 12.77
C GLY A 644 -25.37 2.87 11.37
N LEU A 645 -26.04 2.13 10.48
CA LEU A 645 -26.62 2.72 9.27
C LEU A 645 -27.91 3.47 9.64
N SER A 646 -27.98 4.75 9.32
CA SER A 646 -29.06 5.62 9.77
C SER A 646 -29.50 6.64 8.73
N TRP A 647 -30.74 7.10 8.87
CA TRP A 647 -31.28 8.27 8.18
C TRP A 647 -31.46 9.42 9.16
N THR A 648 -31.09 10.64 8.75
CA THR A 648 -31.10 11.84 9.60
C THR A 648 -32.17 12.85 9.24
N ALA A 649 -32.69 12.85 8.01
CA ALA A 649 -33.79 13.73 7.62
C ALA A 649 -35.09 13.28 8.28
N GLY A 650 -35.71 14.12 9.12
CA GLY A 650 -36.88 13.75 9.94
C GLY A 650 -38.10 13.24 9.17
N THR A 651 -38.23 13.57 7.88
CA THR A 651 -39.30 13.08 6.98
C THR A 651 -38.90 11.84 6.18
N SER A 652 -37.74 11.25 6.44
CA SER A 652 -37.20 10.19 5.59
C SER A 652 -38.04 8.91 5.68
N THR A 653 -38.41 8.39 4.51
CA THR A 653 -39.05 7.09 4.33
C THR A 653 -38.09 6.03 3.78
N GLY A 654 -36.79 6.34 3.77
CA GLY A 654 -35.76 5.50 3.16
C GLY A 654 -35.64 4.11 3.80
N GLY A 655 -35.25 3.14 2.97
CA GLY A 655 -35.10 1.73 3.33
C GLY A 655 -33.66 1.35 3.64
N ILE A 656 -33.48 0.33 4.47
CA ILE A 656 -32.20 -0.31 4.78
C ILE A 656 -32.37 -1.82 4.62
N ASP A 657 -31.59 -2.43 3.73
CA ASP A 657 -31.34 -3.88 3.76
C ASP A 657 -29.87 -4.06 4.16
N ALA A 658 -29.62 -4.59 5.36
CA ALA A 658 -28.25 -4.71 5.87
C ALA A 658 -27.48 -5.75 5.06
N ILE A 659 -28.04 -6.95 4.93
CA ILE A 659 -27.54 -8.00 4.02
C ILE A 659 -28.64 -8.34 3.02
N TYR A 660 -28.35 -8.21 1.73
CA TYR A 660 -29.32 -8.38 0.65
C TYR A 660 -28.85 -9.37 -0.41
N SER A 661 -29.54 -10.50 -0.50
CA SER A 661 -29.45 -11.42 -1.64
C SER A 661 -30.48 -11.00 -2.69
N PHE A 662 -30.04 -10.39 -3.78
CA PHE A 662 -30.94 -9.93 -4.83
C PHE A 662 -31.02 -10.93 -6.00
N SER A 663 -32.10 -10.85 -6.79
CA SER A 663 -32.22 -11.45 -8.12
C SER A 663 -32.11 -12.97 -8.16
N SER A 664 -30.89 -13.51 -8.27
CA SER A 664 -30.67 -14.89 -8.73
C SER A 664 -29.51 -15.60 -8.04
N ALA A 665 -29.13 -15.16 -6.84
CA ALA A 665 -28.23 -15.93 -6.00
C ALA A 665 -28.88 -17.30 -5.67
N VAL A 666 -28.13 -18.39 -5.87
CA VAL A 666 -28.66 -19.76 -5.73
C VAL A 666 -28.46 -20.25 -4.31
N ASN A 667 -27.22 -20.53 -3.92
CA ASN A 667 -26.88 -21.00 -2.57
C ASN A 667 -26.40 -19.81 -1.73
N VAL A 668 -27.08 -19.54 -0.62
CA VAL A 668 -26.78 -18.39 0.24
C VAL A 668 -26.54 -18.87 1.66
N THR A 669 -25.37 -18.54 2.21
CA THR A 669 -24.97 -18.88 3.57
C THR A 669 -24.60 -17.59 4.30
N ILE A 670 -25.46 -17.15 5.23
CA ILE A 670 -25.23 -15.97 6.07
C ILE A 670 -25.10 -16.44 7.52
N THR A 671 -23.89 -16.32 8.08
CA THR A 671 -23.57 -16.93 9.38
C THR A 671 -22.73 -16.04 10.28
N ASN A 672 -22.99 -16.07 11.57
CA ASN A 672 -22.20 -15.35 12.58
C ASN A 672 -22.14 -13.82 12.36
N CYS A 673 -23.04 -13.25 11.56
CA CYS A 673 -23.06 -11.82 11.29
C CYS A 673 -23.70 -11.06 12.45
N VAL A 674 -23.23 -9.83 12.68
CA VAL A 674 -23.77 -8.90 13.67
C VAL A 674 -24.34 -7.68 12.95
N ILE A 675 -25.65 -7.53 12.99
CA ILE A 675 -26.37 -6.41 12.37
C ILE A 675 -27.06 -5.63 13.49
N ARG A 676 -26.69 -4.36 13.67
CA ARG A 676 -27.18 -3.60 14.82
C ARG A 676 -27.27 -2.09 14.63
N ASN A 677 -28.01 -1.45 15.54
CA ASN A 677 -28.11 0.00 15.67
C ASN A 677 -28.55 0.68 14.36
N LEU A 678 -29.50 0.08 13.65
CA LEU A 678 -30.01 0.61 12.39
C LEU A 678 -31.23 1.50 12.67
N SER A 679 -31.37 2.61 11.94
CA SER A 679 -32.50 3.52 12.19
C SER A 679 -33.08 4.23 10.97
N THR A 680 -34.38 4.51 11.06
CA THR A 680 -35.13 5.32 10.08
C THR A 680 -36.12 6.25 10.80
N PRO A 681 -36.23 7.54 10.46
CA PRO A 681 -37.11 8.48 11.16
C PRO A 681 -38.60 8.12 11.11
N THR A 682 -39.16 7.79 9.95
CA THR A 682 -40.62 7.63 9.79
C THR A 682 -41.02 6.20 9.44
N THR A 683 -41.89 6.00 8.46
CA THR A 683 -42.42 4.70 8.00
C THR A 683 -41.43 3.95 7.10
N GLY A 684 -40.13 4.16 7.28
CA GLY A 684 -39.11 3.46 6.49
C GLY A 684 -39.06 1.96 6.80
N THR A 685 -38.34 1.22 5.96
CA THR A 685 -38.17 -0.23 6.12
C THR A 685 -36.74 -0.54 6.55
N ILE A 686 -36.58 -1.39 7.56
CA ILE A 686 -35.27 -1.96 7.93
C ILE A 686 -35.39 -3.47 7.92
N THR A 687 -34.58 -4.13 7.10
CA THR A 687 -34.42 -5.58 7.10
C THR A 687 -32.99 -5.93 7.44
N GLY A 688 -32.79 -6.81 8.42
CA GLY A 688 -31.47 -7.32 8.77
C GLY A 688 -30.92 -8.19 7.64
N ILE A 689 -31.57 -9.31 7.38
CA ILE A 689 -31.26 -10.22 6.28
C ILE A 689 -32.46 -10.31 5.35
N ASN A 690 -32.27 -9.93 4.09
CA ASN A 690 -33.29 -10.01 3.05
C ASN A 690 -32.84 -10.96 1.94
N GLU A 691 -33.46 -12.13 1.85
CA GLU A 691 -33.21 -13.14 0.83
C GLU A 691 -34.27 -13.08 -0.27
N PHE A 692 -33.84 -12.62 -1.45
CA PHE A 692 -34.65 -12.46 -2.66
C PHE A 692 -33.95 -13.06 -3.89
N GLY A 693 -33.14 -14.12 -3.71
CA GLY A 693 -32.49 -14.86 -4.80
C GLY A 693 -33.44 -15.83 -5.50
N VAL A 694 -32.92 -16.95 -5.98
CA VAL A 694 -33.71 -18.06 -6.58
C VAL A 694 -33.67 -19.32 -5.71
N SER A 695 -34.47 -20.32 -6.06
CA SER A 695 -34.50 -21.61 -5.35
C SER A 695 -33.10 -22.24 -5.28
N GLY A 696 -32.71 -22.65 -4.07
CA GLY A 696 -31.39 -23.16 -3.73
C GLY A 696 -31.28 -23.32 -2.22
N LEU A 697 -30.12 -23.75 -1.71
CA LEU A 697 -29.89 -23.90 -0.27
C LEU A 697 -29.76 -22.53 0.39
N LYS A 698 -30.59 -22.23 1.38
CA LYS A 698 -30.52 -20.98 2.16
C LYS A 698 -30.21 -21.27 3.63
N THR A 699 -29.10 -20.75 4.11
CA THR A 699 -28.60 -21.02 5.47
C THR A 699 -28.41 -19.69 6.21
N PHE A 700 -29.21 -19.46 7.25
CA PHE A 700 -29.15 -18.29 8.11
C PHE A 700 -28.91 -18.75 9.54
N GLN A 701 -27.65 -18.81 9.98
CA GLN A 701 -27.30 -19.42 11.26
C GLN A 701 -26.46 -18.52 12.17
N SER A 702 -26.75 -18.56 13.47
CA SER A 702 -25.94 -17.90 14.51
C SER A 702 -25.77 -16.38 14.30
N ASN A 703 -26.72 -15.72 13.62
CA ASN A 703 -26.68 -14.28 13.41
C ASN A 703 -27.26 -13.53 14.62
N GLN A 704 -26.74 -12.33 14.88
CA GLN A 704 -27.27 -11.40 15.88
C GLN A 704 -27.83 -10.17 15.18
N ILE A 705 -29.13 -9.91 15.31
CA ILE A 705 -29.84 -8.82 14.64
C ILE A 705 -30.60 -8.02 15.69
N TYR A 706 -30.16 -6.80 15.99
CA TYR A 706 -30.77 -6.07 17.10
C TYR A 706 -30.68 -4.54 17.04
N ASN A 707 -31.39 -3.86 17.94
CA ASN A 707 -31.43 -2.40 18.04
C ASN A 707 -31.84 -1.72 16.74
N PHE A 708 -32.97 -2.13 16.16
CA PHE A 708 -33.61 -1.38 15.08
C PHE A 708 -34.57 -0.38 15.69
N SER A 709 -34.49 0.88 15.26
CA SER A 709 -35.25 1.95 15.90
C SER A 709 -35.78 2.96 14.89
N THR A 710 -36.86 3.63 15.29
CA THR A 710 -37.21 4.92 14.70
C THR A 710 -36.45 6.03 15.43
N THR A 711 -35.78 6.93 14.72
CA THR A 711 -35.05 8.04 15.38
C THR A 711 -36.00 9.02 16.06
N ALA A 712 -35.48 9.78 17.04
CA ALA A 712 -36.26 10.78 17.79
C ALA A 712 -36.83 11.86 16.86
N GLY A 713 -38.11 12.22 17.04
CA GLY A 713 -38.86 13.13 16.18
C GLY A 713 -39.65 12.47 15.05
N GLY A 714 -39.49 11.15 14.88
CA GLY A 714 -40.23 10.33 13.93
C GLY A 714 -41.67 10.01 14.33
N ALA A 715 -42.57 9.87 13.35
CA ALA A 715 -43.98 9.56 13.62
C ALA A 715 -44.26 8.12 14.10
N GLY A 716 -43.30 7.19 13.94
CA GLY A 716 -43.51 5.75 14.15
C GLY A 716 -44.05 5.05 12.89
N GLY A 717 -44.48 3.79 13.02
CA GLY A 717 -45.07 3.01 11.92
C GLY A 717 -44.09 2.46 10.87
N ALA A 718 -42.81 2.37 11.22
CA ALA A 718 -41.79 1.70 10.42
C ALA A 718 -42.04 0.19 10.27
N THR A 719 -41.47 -0.40 9.22
CA THR A 719 -41.45 -1.86 9.01
C THR A 719 -40.07 -2.41 9.34
N PHE A 720 -39.96 -3.23 10.38
CA PHE A 720 -38.71 -3.87 10.78
C PHE A 720 -38.80 -5.38 10.64
N ARG A 721 -37.81 -5.98 9.98
CA ARG A 721 -37.70 -7.43 9.79
C ARG A 721 -36.31 -7.89 10.22
N GLY A 722 -36.25 -8.91 11.07
CA GLY A 722 -34.97 -9.55 11.41
C GLY A 722 -34.42 -10.31 10.20
N ILE A 723 -35.09 -11.39 9.83
CA ILE A 723 -34.79 -12.21 8.66
C ILE A 723 -36.05 -12.33 7.79
N SER A 724 -35.91 -12.09 6.50
CA SER A 724 -36.99 -12.24 5.52
C SER A 724 -36.50 -13.10 4.37
N GLU A 725 -37.13 -14.26 4.18
CA GLU A 725 -36.91 -15.13 3.03
C GLU A 725 -38.12 -15.10 2.09
N SER A 726 -37.84 -15.06 0.78
CA SER A 726 -38.86 -15.18 -0.26
C SER A 726 -38.65 -16.37 -1.20
N THR A 727 -37.46 -16.95 -1.27
CA THR A 727 -37.12 -18.08 -2.16
C THR A 727 -36.22 -19.11 -1.49
N GLY A 728 -36.38 -20.40 -1.83
CA GLY A 728 -35.52 -21.46 -1.34
C GLY A 728 -35.92 -22.85 -1.80
N SER A 729 -35.08 -23.85 -1.52
CA SER A 729 -35.41 -25.27 -1.64
C SER A 729 -35.36 -25.94 -0.27
N THR A 730 -34.17 -26.01 0.32
CA THR A 730 -33.96 -26.33 1.73
C THR A 730 -33.46 -25.09 2.44
N ASN A 731 -34.21 -24.64 3.43
CA ASN A 731 -33.88 -23.45 4.20
C ASN A 731 -33.62 -23.83 5.67
N ASP A 732 -32.57 -23.28 6.25
CA ASP A 732 -32.20 -23.46 7.67
C ASP A 732 -32.06 -22.09 8.35
N PHE A 733 -32.94 -21.82 9.30
CA PHE A 733 -32.93 -20.65 10.17
C PHE A 733 -32.66 -21.14 11.58
N SER A 734 -31.41 -21.10 12.03
CA SER A 734 -31.09 -21.64 13.35
C SER A 734 -30.08 -20.87 14.19
N ASN A 735 -30.26 -20.96 15.51
CA ASN A 735 -29.40 -20.29 16.50
C ASN A 735 -29.32 -18.76 16.33
N ASN A 736 -30.27 -18.12 15.63
CA ASN A 736 -30.27 -16.67 15.48
C ASN A 736 -30.81 -15.99 16.73
N GLN A 737 -30.26 -14.82 17.05
CA GLN A 737 -30.72 -13.94 18.12
C GLN A 737 -31.24 -12.65 17.50
N ILE A 738 -32.55 -12.42 17.61
CA ILE A 738 -33.22 -11.27 16.99
C ILE A 738 -33.97 -10.53 18.10
N TYR A 739 -33.56 -9.30 18.40
CA TYR A 739 -34.16 -8.57 19.51
C TYR A 739 -34.09 -7.05 19.39
N SER A 740 -34.86 -6.33 20.20
CA SER A 740 -34.91 -4.87 20.19
C SER A 740 -35.21 -4.28 18.80
N LEU A 741 -36.21 -4.81 18.10
CA LEU A 741 -36.72 -4.24 16.86
C LEU A 741 -37.94 -3.37 17.18
N ASN A 742 -37.70 -2.07 17.41
CA ASN A 742 -38.62 -1.21 18.15
C ASN A 742 -39.01 0.03 17.35
N SER A 743 -40.19 -0.01 16.71
CA SER A 743 -40.78 1.12 15.98
C SER A 743 -41.60 1.99 16.94
N THR A 744 -40.92 2.86 17.67
CA THR A 744 -41.43 3.59 18.84
C THR A 744 -41.31 5.11 18.71
N GLY A 745 -41.54 5.64 17.51
CA GLY A 745 -41.43 7.08 17.20
C GLY A 745 -42.30 7.94 18.12
N THR A 746 -41.98 9.22 18.25
CA THR A 746 -42.53 10.14 19.26
C THR A 746 -44.06 10.25 19.30
N THR A 747 -44.78 10.05 18.19
CA THR A 747 -46.24 10.22 18.14
C THR A 747 -47.04 8.91 17.98
N GLY A 748 -46.38 7.78 17.70
CA GLY A 748 -47.05 6.54 17.30
C GLY A 748 -47.65 6.63 15.89
N GLY A 749 -47.34 5.65 15.04
CA GLY A 749 -47.85 5.62 13.65
C GLY A 749 -49.26 5.04 13.57
N THR A 750 -49.85 5.01 12.37
CA THR A 750 -51.09 4.25 12.17
C THR A 750 -50.79 2.77 11.98
N GLY A 751 -49.82 2.40 11.15
CA GLY A 751 -49.50 1.00 10.82
C GLY A 751 -48.10 0.55 11.26
N GLY A 752 -47.47 -0.28 10.44
CA GLY A 752 -46.12 -0.80 10.65
C GLY A 752 -46.11 -2.30 10.94
N THR A 753 -45.01 -2.95 10.56
CA THR A 753 -44.88 -4.40 10.64
C THR A 753 -43.53 -4.73 11.25
N ILE A 754 -43.54 -5.40 12.40
CA ILE A 754 -42.35 -5.81 13.14
C ILE A 754 -42.33 -7.33 13.18
N VAL A 755 -41.36 -7.94 12.50
CA VAL A 755 -41.28 -9.41 12.40
C VAL A 755 -39.87 -9.90 12.71
N GLY A 756 -39.76 -10.92 13.57
CA GLY A 756 -38.50 -11.60 13.80
C GLY A 756 -38.02 -12.35 12.56
N ILE A 757 -38.73 -13.42 12.19
CA ILE A 757 -38.43 -14.25 11.02
C ILE A 757 -39.66 -14.35 10.11
N THR A 758 -39.49 -14.12 8.81
CA THR A 758 -40.48 -14.41 7.76
C THR A 758 -39.96 -15.49 6.83
N VAL A 759 -40.77 -16.52 6.58
CA VAL A 759 -40.54 -17.58 5.58
C VAL A 759 -41.68 -17.56 4.59
N SER A 760 -41.42 -17.30 3.32
CA SER A 760 -42.47 -17.15 2.30
C SER A 760 -42.45 -18.28 1.28
N SER A 761 -41.40 -19.09 1.22
CA SER A 761 -41.29 -20.21 0.28
C SER A 761 -40.46 -21.37 0.85
N GLY A 762 -39.96 -22.27 -0.01
CA GLY A 762 -39.10 -23.40 0.37
C GLY A 762 -39.83 -24.73 0.34
N THR A 763 -39.14 -25.78 -0.07
CA THR A 763 -39.66 -27.16 0.01
C THR A 763 -39.60 -27.66 1.45
N THR A 764 -38.45 -27.46 2.10
CA THR A 764 -38.22 -27.83 3.49
C THR A 764 -37.61 -26.64 4.22
N ASN A 765 -38.34 -26.10 5.19
CA ASN A 765 -37.89 -24.99 6.02
C ASN A 765 -37.68 -25.50 7.45
N ASN A 766 -36.46 -25.43 7.97
CA ASN A 766 -36.13 -25.76 9.35
C ASN A 766 -35.89 -24.46 10.12
N ILE A 767 -36.78 -24.15 11.05
CA ILE A 767 -36.71 -22.94 11.88
C ILE A 767 -36.57 -23.38 13.34
N TYR A 768 -35.36 -23.34 13.89
CA TYR A 768 -35.12 -23.89 15.23
C TYR A 768 -34.03 -23.22 16.05
N LYS A 769 -34.12 -23.31 17.38
CA LYS A 769 -33.15 -22.72 18.31
C LYS A 769 -32.97 -21.21 18.16
N ASN A 770 -33.94 -20.51 17.57
CA ASN A 770 -33.88 -19.05 17.48
C ASN A 770 -34.39 -18.41 18.78
N LYS A 771 -33.81 -17.29 19.15
CA LYS A 771 -34.27 -16.42 20.26
C LYS A 771 -34.79 -15.13 19.67
N ILE A 772 -36.08 -14.87 19.82
CA ILE A 772 -36.77 -13.72 19.25
C ILE A 772 -37.51 -12.99 20.38
N TYR A 773 -37.07 -11.79 20.74
CA TYR A 773 -37.68 -11.06 21.84
C TYR A 773 -37.54 -9.55 21.76
N ASP A 774 -38.23 -8.79 22.61
CA ASP A 774 -38.17 -7.33 22.62
C ASP A 774 -38.47 -6.74 21.23
N LEU A 775 -39.62 -7.14 20.67
CA LEU A 775 -40.12 -6.57 19.42
C LEU A 775 -41.29 -5.67 19.75
N SER A 776 -41.30 -4.43 19.26
CA SER A 776 -42.38 -3.53 19.61
C SER A 776 -42.75 -2.48 18.57
N SER A 777 -44.00 -2.03 18.68
CA SER A 777 -44.50 -0.84 18.02
C SER A 777 -45.35 -0.02 18.98
N ASN A 778 -45.37 1.30 18.82
CA ASN A 778 -46.35 2.17 19.48
C ASN A 778 -47.40 2.72 18.50
N SER A 779 -47.60 2.06 17.36
CA SER A 779 -48.64 2.41 16.41
C SER A 779 -50.03 1.91 16.84
N THR A 780 -51.09 2.46 16.24
CA THR A 780 -52.47 2.09 16.55
C THR A 780 -52.97 0.82 15.85
N THR A 781 -52.44 0.44 14.69
CA THR A 781 -52.75 -0.83 14.01
C THR A 781 -51.48 -1.54 13.48
N PRO A 782 -50.47 -1.82 14.33
CA PRO A 782 -49.26 -2.53 13.91
C PRO A 782 -49.51 -4.03 13.78
N ALA A 783 -48.60 -4.73 13.10
CA ALA A 783 -48.45 -6.17 13.21
C ALA A 783 -47.10 -6.49 13.88
N VAL A 784 -47.12 -7.19 15.02
CA VAL A 784 -45.90 -7.59 15.74
C VAL A 784 -45.86 -9.11 15.85
N THR A 785 -44.96 -9.75 15.10
CA THR A 785 -44.91 -11.21 14.97
C THR A 785 -43.53 -11.77 15.29
N GLY A 786 -43.45 -12.82 16.10
CA GLY A 786 -42.19 -13.53 16.34
C GLY A 786 -41.70 -14.25 15.08
N ILE A 787 -42.44 -15.30 14.68
CA ILE A 787 -42.18 -16.07 13.45
C ILE A 787 -43.43 -16.06 12.57
N ASN A 788 -43.26 -15.70 11.30
CA ASN A 788 -44.32 -15.62 10.31
C ASN A 788 -44.08 -16.61 9.15
N ILE A 789 -44.97 -17.60 9.01
CA ILE A 789 -45.00 -18.53 7.88
C ILE A 789 -45.98 -17.98 6.84
N GLY A 790 -45.42 -17.39 5.79
CA GLY A 790 -46.12 -16.87 4.62
C GLY A 790 -46.26 -17.86 3.47
N GLY A 791 -45.53 -18.99 3.49
CA GLY A 791 -45.62 -20.05 2.48
C GLY A 791 -44.74 -21.27 2.81
N GLY A 792 -44.28 -21.97 1.77
CA GLY A 792 -43.45 -23.17 1.87
C GLY A 792 -44.23 -24.49 1.96
N THR A 793 -43.60 -25.59 1.55
CA THR A 793 -44.24 -26.92 1.53
C THR A 793 -44.20 -27.57 2.91
N THR A 794 -43.01 -27.80 3.47
CA THR A 794 -42.83 -28.40 4.81
C THR A 794 -42.10 -27.42 5.71
N ASN A 795 -42.78 -26.90 6.72
CA ASN A 795 -42.23 -25.99 7.71
C ASN A 795 -42.05 -26.70 9.05
N ASN A 796 -40.81 -26.99 9.42
CA ASN A 796 -40.44 -27.57 10.71
C ASN A 796 -40.01 -26.46 11.68
N ILE A 797 -40.84 -26.15 12.67
CA ILE A 797 -40.66 -25.01 13.56
C ILE A 797 -40.55 -25.55 14.98
N TYR A 798 -39.36 -25.55 15.57
CA TYR A 798 -39.17 -26.21 16.87
C TYR A 798 -38.08 -25.61 17.73
N ASN A 799 -38.19 -25.76 19.05
CA ASN A 799 -37.18 -25.26 20.00
C ASN A 799 -36.86 -23.76 19.84
N ASN A 800 -37.81 -22.94 19.40
CA ASN A 800 -37.64 -21.49 19.36
C ASN A 800 -38.12 -20.86 20.68
N LEU A 801 -37.44 -19.81 21.12
CA LEU A 801 -37.85 -18.96 22.24
C LEU A 801 -38.38 -17.64 21.69
N ILE A 802 -39.66 -17.35 21.94
CA ILE A 802 -40.35 -16.14 21.50
C ILE A 802 -40.94 -15.44 22.72
N GLY A 803 -40.64 -14.16 22.93
CA GLY A 803 -41.29 -13.42 24.01
C GLY A 803 -41.08 -11.91 23.99
N ASP A 804 -41.63 -11.19 24.96
CA ASP A 804 -41.55 -9.72 25.03
C ASP A 804 -41.95 -8.99 23.73
N LEU A 805 -43.09 -9.40 23.15
CA LEU A 805 -43.69 -8.76 21.98
C LEU A 805 -44.74 -7.74 22.46
N ARG A 806 -44.62 -6.48 22.03
CA ARG A 806 -45.41 -5.36 22.60
C ARG A 806 -46.00 -4.46 21.52
N ALA A 807 -47.21 -3.96 21.76
CA ALA A 807 -47.86 -2.99 20.89
C ALA A 807 -48.73 -2.02 21.71
N THR A 808 -48.09 -1.06 22.37
CA THR A 808 -48.66 -0.34 23.51
C THR A 808 -49.82 0.60 23.20
N ALA A 809 -49.95 1.05 21.94
CA ALA A 809 -51.04 1.92 21.49
C ALA A 809 -52.06 1.22 20.58
N ALA A 810 -51.96 -0.09 20.42
CA ALA A 810 -52.72 -0.81 19.42
C ALA A 810 -54.22 -0.91 19.72
N ASN A 811 -55.04 -0.60 18.73
CA ASN A 811 -56.49 -0.64 18.73
C ASN A 811 -57.02 -1.46 17.54
N ALA A 812 -56.50 -2.67 17.36
CA ALA A 812 -56.96 -3.65 16.38
C ALA A 812 -56.88 -5.08 16.95
N ALA A 813 -57.69 -5.98 16.38
CA ALA A 813 -57.74 -7.37 16.82
C ALA A 813 -56.51 -8.15 16.33
N ASN A 814 -56.02 -9.04 17.20
CA ASN A 814 -55.01 -10.06 16.92
C ASN A 814 -53.72 -9.55 16.27
N ILE A 815 -53.15 -8.50 16.85
CA ILE A 815 -52.03 -7.77 16.29
C ILE A 815 -50.65 -8.24 16.79
N ILE A 816 -50.60 -8.97 17.91
CA ILE A 816 -49.38 -9.58 18.43
C ILE A 816 -49.50 -11.08 18.32
N ILE A 817 -48.59 -11.69 17.56
CA ILE A 817 -48.60 -13.11 17.27
C ILE A 817 -47.23 -13.71 17.59
N GLY A 818 -47.18 -14.71 18.47
CA GLY A 818 -45.92 -15.45 18.71
C GLY A 818 -45.49 -16.19 17.45
N LEU A 819 -46.32 -17.13 17.01
CA LEU A 819 -46.15 -17.94 15.81
C LEU A 819 -47.36 -17.83 14.88
N ASN A 820 -47.16 -17.30 13.68
CA ASN A 820 -48.20 -17.21 12.65
C ASN A 820 -48.03 -18.33 11.61
N LEU A 821 -48.97 -19.28 11.60
CA LEU A 821 -49.03 -20.46 10.73
C LEU A 821 -50.18 -20.35 9.71
N SER A 822 -50.45 -19.14 9.21
CA SER A 822 -51.60 -18.90 8.33
C SER A 822 -51.42 -19.40 6.89
N SER A 823 -50.20 -19.77 6.48
CA SER A 823 -49.87 -20.24 5.12
C SER A 823 -48.99 -21.50 5.14
N GLY A 824 -48.63 -21.99 3.96
CA GLY A 824 -47.84 -23.20 3.74
C GLY A 824 -48.71 -24.45 3.53
N THR A 825 -48.08 -25.58 3.18
CA THR A 825 -48.80 -26.85 2.99
C THR A 825 -48.82 -27.69 4.27
N THR A 826 -47.67 -27.87 4.90
CA THR A 826 -47.49 -28.65 6.14
C THR A 826 -46.68 -27.86 7.15
N ASN A 827 -47.26 -27.60 8.32
CA ASN A 827 -46.64 -26.86 9.42
C ASN A 827 -46.47 -27.79 10.64
N ASN A 828 -45.23 -28.17 10.95
CA ASN A 828 -44.89 -28.98 12.11
C ASN A 828 -44.28 -28.08 13.20
N ALA A 829 -45.07 -27.70 14.21
CA ALA A 829 -44.68 -26.73 15.21
C ALA A 829 -44.68 -27.31 16.63
N TYR A 830 -43.53 -27.80 17.11
CA TYR A 830 -43.41 -28.51 18.40
C TYR A 830 -42.27 -27.97 19.27
N TYR A 831 -42.39 -28.07 20.60
CA TYR A 831 -41.37 -27.62 21.57
C TYR A 831 -40.94 -26.14 21.45
N ASN A 832 -41.81 -25.27 20.94
CA ASN A 832 -41.57 -23.82 20.97
C ASN A 832 -42.01 -23.22 22.30
N THR A 833 -41.21 -22.31 22.87
CA THR A 833 -41.55 -21.57 24.08
C THR A 833 -42.03 -20.18 23.70
N ILE A 834 -43.28 -19.84 24.01
CA ILE A 834 -43.89 -18.54 23.68
C ILE A 834 -44.37 -17.88 24.96
N TYR A 835 -43.86 -16.68 25.25
CA TYR A 835 -44.25 -15.86 26.39
C TYR A 835 -44.65 -14.45 25.97
N LEU A 836 -45.96 -14.19 25.89
CA LEU A 836 -46.51 -12.88 25.53
C LEU A 836 -46.92 -12.12 26.80
N ASN A 837 -46.22 -11.04 27.11
CA ASN A 837 -46.49 -10.09 28.20
C ASN A 837 -47.09 -8.78 27.66
N ALA A 838 -47.89 -8.89 26.60
CA ALA A 838 -48.31 -7.73 25.84
C ALA A 838 -49.34 -6.87 26.59
N THR A 839 -49.24 -5.55 26.43
CA THR A 839 -50.20 -4.56 26.93
C THR A 839 -50.54 -3.56 25.84
N SER A 840 -51.75 -3.01 25.86
CA SER A 840 -52.17 -1.91 25.00
C SER A 840 -53.17 -1.00 25.72
N THR A 841 -53.17 0.29 25.35
CA THR A 841 -54.18 1.26 25.77
C THR A 841 -55.42 1.30 24.86
N GLY A 842 -55.41 0.59 23.73
CA GLY A 842 -56.54 0.56 22.78
C GLY A 842 -57.71 -0.29 23.27
N ALA A 843 -58.93 0.10 22.89
CA ALA A 843 -60.17 -0.57 23.29
C ALA A 843 -60.34 -1.94 22.60
N LEU A 844 -59.86 -2.08 21.36
CA LEU A 844 -59.83 -3.32 20.60
C LEU A 844 -58.39 -3.87 20.62
N PHE A 845 -58.11 -4.85 21.48
CA PHE A 845 -56.78 -5.44 21.58
C PHE A 845 -56.88 -6.94 21.87
N SER A 846 -56.18 -7.74 21.07
CA SER A 846 -56.01 -9.16 21.34
C SER A 846 -54.69 -9.68 20.77
N THR A 847 -54.25 -10.80 21.32
CA THR A 847 -52.97 -11.45 21.00
C THR A 847 -53.15 -12.94 20.83
N SER A 848 -52.34 -13.57 19.99
CA SER A 848 -52.31 -15.03 19.85
C SER A 848 -50.90 -15.56 20.10
N GLY A 849 -50.78 -16.54 21.00
CA GLY A 849 -49.52 -17.30 21.12
C GLY A 849 -49.20 -18.00 19.79
N ILE A 850 -50.20 -18.71 19.24
CA ILE A 850 -50.15 -19.37 17.94
C ILE A 850 -51.41 -19.00 17.17
N MET A 851 -51.26 -18.51 15.94
CA MET A 851 -52.34 -18.32 14.96
C MET A 851 -52.19 -19.37 13.87
N MET A 852 -53.28 -20.00 13.45
CA MET A 852 -53.31 -20.99 12.37
C MET A 852 -54.51 -20.75 11.45
N SER A 853 -54.40 -21.15 10.19
CA SER A 853 -55.54 -21.21 9.26
C SER A 853 -55.97 -22.67 9.04
N THR A 854 -57.14 -22.90 8.46
CA THR A 854 -57.67 -24.26 8.20
C THR A 854 -57.07 -24.92 6.96
N THR A 855 -56.20 -24.23 6.23
CA THR A 855 -55.68 -24.71 4.93
C THR A 855 -54.41 -25.57 5.06
N PRO A 856 -53.38 -25.21 5.86
CA PRO A 856 -52.21 -26.06 6.07
C PRO A 856 -52.52 -27.26 6.96
N THR A 857 -51.89 -28.41 6.67
CA THR A 857 -51.83 -29.53 7.61
C THR A 857 -50.93 -29.13 8.77
N THR A 858 -51.48 -28.93 9.96
CA THR A 858 -50.74 -28.42 11.12
C THR A 858 -50.62 -29.48 12.22
N THR A 859 -49.39 -29.74 12.66
CA THR A 859 -49.06 -30.60 13.81
C THR A 859 -48.46 -29.73 14.91
N LEU A 860 -48.97 -29.83 16.15
CA LEU A 860 -48.51 -29.08 17.32
C LEU A 860 -47.81 -29.97 18.36
#